data_AF-A0A401M2A9-F1
#
_entry.id   AF-A0A401M2A9-F1
#
_cell.length_a   1.000
_cell.length_b   1.000
_cell.length_c   1.000
_cell.angle_alpha   90.00
_cell.angle_beta   90.00
_cell.angle_gamma   90.00
#
_symmetry.space_group_name_H-M   'P 1'
#
loop_
_entity.id
_entity.type
_entity.pdbx_description
1 polymer ?
#
loop_
_entity_poly.entity_id
_entity_poly.type
_entity_poly.pdbx_seq_one_letter_code
_entity_poly.pdbx_strand_id
1 'polypeptide(L)'
;MPDSFVHLHNHTEYSMLDGAQKLKPMFGEVARQEMPAIAMSDHGNMFGAYEFAQVAKSFDGIKPIIGIEAYVAPSSRFVRKQEFWGPGGRRAMSQDGEGSKDVSGGGRFTHLTMWARNAQGLRNLFWLSTQASYEGQFPAGKPRMDRELIAARPDGIIATTGCPSGEIQTRLRLNQYDEAKAAAAAYQEIFGRENYFLELMDHGLDIERKVREGLLRLAEELSIPLLATNDAHYVTEDQADAHDSLLCIGVGKNKDDPNRFRFNGSGYYLKSAAEMRGLFSELPEACDNTLLIAERVESYDEVFDYVDEMPQFPDVPEGETQESWLRKEALKGLAMRYGDPIPQHVLDRFETEMTVIGPMGFSSYFLVVADICRHARDNRISLGPGRGSCTGSIVAYATRITELCPLEHGLLFERFLNPERINPPDVDLDFDDRQRDRMVQYVTEKYGAEYTAMVNTFGKIKAKNAIKDSSRILGYPYAHGERITKALPPDQNGKPAPLAAVFDPSHERYGEAGEIRQMYDNEQDVKRVIDTARGVEGLTRGTGVHAAAVILSKTKLTDRIPLHMRASDGVKITGFDYPSCEAMGLIKMDFLGLRNLGVIDQAIENIRENRGISLATVDPLDGDPSTVVIPLDDAKTYRLLAEGNTFGVFQLDGGGMRVLLKQMEPTRFEDIAAVNALYRPGPMAANAHTNYAHRKTGRQEITPIHPELRDALEPILGNTFHLLVYQEQIMAIARELAGYTLGGADLLRRAMGKKKPEVLAAEWDKFHDGRLLAGGPGDGRGAGACLGAAGVGEAGAVGPDFSQDPGGELDAEPGEAQQDLGARVLRECLFHPFAMSAAVQAASSCMRRESICVPSASSTSGGWWAQSASRSPRSRQPRHSRARPGRGDAVARRGLQTGAPETRRRPRFSAGTRRPPKCARRDRWDIDARRMFVVRSQLTDRSNASR
;
A
#
# COMPACT_ATOMS: atom_id res chain seq x y z
N MET A 1 37.03 -18.32 -0.37
CA MET A 1 37.94 -17.22 -0.79
C MET A 1 38.49 -16.58 0.47
N PRO A 2 39.78 -16.74 0.81
CA PRO A 2 40.32 -16.23 2.08
C PRO A 2 40.34 -14.69 2.12
N ASP A 3 40.38 -14.01 0.98
CA ASP A 3 40.47 -12.54 0.91
C ASP A 3 39.09 -11.83 0.89
N SER A 4 37.98 -12.58 0.92
CA SER A 4 36.61 -12.03 0.86
C SER A 4 36.11 -11.54 2.23
N PHE A 5 34.95 -10.88 2.26
CA PHE A 5 34.31 -10.32 3.46
C PHE A 5 32.78 -10.31 3.30
N VAL A 6 32.04 -10.30 4.41
CA VAL A 6 30.58 -10.15 4.43
C VAL A 6 30.18 -9.08 5.44
N HIS A 7 29.43 -8.06 4.99
CA HIS A 7 28.85 -7.06 5.88
C HIS A 7 27.68 -7.66 6.66
N LEU A 8 27.85 -7.79 7.99
CA LEU A 8 26.82 -8.34 8.88
C LEU A 8 26.03 -7.28 9.67
N HIS A 9 26.57 -6.05 9.83
CA HIS A 9 25.87 -4.95 10.50
C HIS A 9 25.52 -3.88 9.47
N ASN A 10 24.26 -3.79 9.07
CA ASN A 10 23.77 -2.88 8.03
C ASN A 10 22.36 -2.35 8.33
N HIS A 11 22.18 -1.06 8.10
CA HIS A 11 20.92 -0.33 8.27
C HIS A 11 20.32 0.03 6.90
N THR A 12 19.14 -0.54 6.62
CA THR A 12 18.39 -0.31 5.38
C THR A 12 17.46 0.88 5.51
N GLU A 13 16.70 1.22 4.46
CA GLU A 13 15.64 2.23 4.57
C GLU A 13 14.53 1.87 5.59
N TYR A 14 14.49 0.64 6.12
CA TYR A 14 13.61 0.24 7.23
C TYR A 14 14.17 0.57 8.62
N SER A 15 15.44 0.97 8.74
CA SER A 15 15.94 1.78 9.86
C SER A 15 15.48 3.24 9.69
N MET A 16 14.15 3.44 9.71
CA MET A 16 13.48 4.65 9.25
C MET A 16 14.04 5.92 9.89
N LEU A 17 14.47 6.87 9.04
CA LEU A 17 15.10 8.15 9.38
C LEU A 17 16.54 8.07 9.96
N ASP A 18 17.16 6.88 9.97
CA ASP A 18 18.60 6.67 10.14
C ASP A 18 19.21 6.07 8.86
N GLY A 19 18.85 4.82 8.52
CA GLY A 19 19.38 4.09 7.38
C GLY A 19 18.91 4.61 6.01
N ALA A 20 19.86 4.70 5.08
CA ALA A 20 19.66 5.16 3.70
C ALA A 20 19.86 4.06 2.65
N GLN A 21 20.28 2.84 3.03
CA GLN A 21 20.48 1.74 2.08
C GLN A 21 19.14 1.25 1.50
N LYS A 22 18.87 1.60 0.24
CA LYS A 22 17.79 1.02 -0.57
C LYS A 22 18.21 -0.38 -1.02
N LEU A 23 17.30 -1.35 -0.94
CA LEU A 23 17.65 -2.77 -1.06
C LEU A 23 18.30 -3.13 -2.41
N LYS A 24 17.74 -2.68 -3.54
CA LYS A 24 18.30 -3.00 -4.87
C LYS A 24 19.72 -2.42 -5.10
N PRO A 25 20.00 -1.14 -4.80
CA PRO A 25 21.37 -0.63 -4.77
C PRO A 25 22.31 -1.37 -3.82
N MET A 26 21.84 -1.73 -2.61
CA MET A 26 22.62 -2.49 -1.62
C MET A 26 23.08 -3.85 -2.18
N PHE A 27 22.17 -4.69 -2.67
CA PHE A 27 22.53 -5.97 -3.30
C PHE A 27 23.37 -5.78 -4.58
N GLY A 28 23.10 -4.74 -5.37
CA GLY A 28 23.88 -4.43 -6.57
C GLY A 28 25.34 -4.06 -6.28
N GLU A 29 25.62 -3.38 -5.17
CA GLU A 29 26.98 -3.06 -4.75
C GLU A 29 27.70 -4.29 -4.17
N VAL A 30 27.01 -5.13 -3.39
CA VAL A 30 27.52 -6.44 -2.92
C VAL A 30 27.90 -7.34 -4.10
N ALA A 31 27.07 -7.36 -5.15
CA ALA A 31 27.37 -8.06 -6.41
C ALA A 31 28.63 -7.49 -7.09
N ARG A 32 28.73 -6.16 -7.20
CA ARG A 32 29.86 -5.44 -7.80
C ARG A 32 31.18 -5.63 -7.04
N GLN A 33 31.12 -6.03 -5.78
CA GLN A 33 32.27 -6.31 -4.91
C GLN A 33 32.53 -7.82 -4.73
N GLU A 34 31.83 -8.70 -5.46
CA GLU A 34 31.99 -10.17 -5.42
C GLU A 34 31.84 -10.78 -4.00
N MET A 35 31.02 -10.17 -3.16
CA MET A 35 30.74 -10.65 -1.80
C MET A 35 29.65 -11.73 -1.79
N PRO A 36 29.83 -12.86 -1.09
CA PRO A 36 28.92 -14.02 -1.16
C PRO A 36 27.62 -13.87 -0.36
N ALA A 37 27.52 -12.84 0.50
CA ALA A 37 26.36 -12.61 1.36
C ALA A 37 26.30 -11.15 1.83
N ILE A 38 25.13 -10.74 2.32
CA ILE A 38 24.97 -9.52 3.12
C ILE A 38 23.82 -9.69 4.12
N ALA A 39 23.94 -9.05 5.29
CA ALA A 39 22.89 -9.06 6.30
C ALA A 39 22.04 -7.78 6.34
N MET A 40 20.81 -7.91 6.83
CA MET A 40 19.96 -6.82 7.32
C MET A 40 19.94 -6.86 8.85
N SER A 41 20.24 -5.74 9.53
CA SER A 41 20.20 -5.64 11.00
C SER A 41 19.49 -4.37 11.46
N ASP A 42 18.26 -4.15 10.96
CA ASP A 42 17.57 -2.87 11.15
C ASP A 42 17.24 -2.53 12.61
N HIS A 43 17.23 -1.23 12.90
CA HIS A 43 17.02 -0.64 14.22
C HIS A 43 15.66 -1.02 14.83
N GLY A 44 15.68 -1.98 15.75
CA GLY A 44 14.53 -2.38 16.58
C GLY A 44 13.30 -2.87 15.82
N ASN A 45 13.46 -3.30 14.56
CA ASN A 45 12.38 -3.82 13.72
C ASN A 45 12.93 -4.78 12.66
N MET A 46 12.03 -5.50 11.97
CA MET A 46 12.38 -6.41 10.88
C MET A 46 11.48 -6.16 9.65
N PHE A 47 11.02 -4.93 9.45
CA PHE A 47 9.98 -4.61 8.46
C PHE A 47 10.42 -4.85 7.01
N GLY A 48 11.72 -4.83 6.73
CA GLY A 48 12.29 -5.15 5.42
C GLY A 48 12.47 -6.64 5.13
N ALA A 49 12.28 -7.55 6.10
CA ALA A 49 12.76 -8.94 6.00
C ALA A 49 12.25 -9.71 4.77
N TYR A 50 10.97 -9.56 4.41
CA TYR A 50 10.42 -10.20 3.22
C TYR A 50 10.97 -9.58 1.92
N GLU A 51 10.95 -8.25 1.79
CA GLU A 51 11.47 -7.58 0.58
C GLU A 51 12.98 -7.84 0.42
N PHE A 52 13.74 -7.89 1.51
CA PHE A 52 15.16 -8.26 1.52
C PHE A 52 15.40 -9.66 0.95
N ALA A 53 14.62 -10.66 1.39
CA ALA A 53 14.70 -12.02 0.85
C ALA A 53 14.30 -12.10 -0.63
N GLN A 54 13.22 -11.42 -1.06
CA GLN A 54 12.78 -11.45 -2.46
C GLN A 54 13.71 -10.64 -3.40
N VAL A 55 14.32 -9.55 -2.91
CA VAL A 55 15.33 -8.81 -3.67
C VAL A 55 16.60 -9.64 -3.80
N ALA A 56 17.03 -10.37 -2.77
CA ALA A 56 18.18 -11.28 -2.86
C ALA A 56 18.00 -12.34 -3.97
N LYS A 57 16.79 -12.91 -4.13
CA LYS A 57 16.45 -13.83 -5.22
C LYS A 57 16.54 -13.21 -6.65
N SER A 58 16.87 -11.92 -6.76
CA SER A 58 17.18 -11.23 -8.03
C SER A 58 18.69 -11.08 -8.31
N PHE A 59 19.57 -11.56 -7.43
CA PHE A 59 21.04 -11.45 -7.57
C PHE A 59 21.70 -12.83 -7.33
N ASP A 60 22.19 -13.46 -8.40
CA ASP A 60 22.77 -14.79 -8.33
C ASP A 60 23.97 -14.85 -7.36
N GLY A 61 23.98 -15.88 -6.51
CA GLY A 61 25.10 -16.17 -5.60
C GLY A 61 25.15 -15.34 -4.31
N ILE A 62 24.29 -14.34 -4.09
CA ILE A 62 24.31 -13.51 -2.87
C ILE A 62 23.29 -14.04 -1.85
N LYS A 63 23.80 -14.55 -0.73
CA LYS A 63 22.98 -15.08 0.36
C LYS A 63 22.44 -13.95 1.26
N PRO A 64 21.11 -13.83 1.44
CA PRO A 64 20.54 -12.90 2.43
C PRO A 64 20.73 -13.47 3.85
N ILE A 65 21.14 -12.62 4.78
CA ILE A 65 21.14 -12.91 6.22
C ILE A 65 20.17 -11.94 6.90
N ILE A 66 19.25 -12.45 7.73
CA ILE A 66 18.16 -11.65 8.29
C ILE A 66 18.33 -11.52 9.79
N GLY A 67 18.30 -10.28 10.28
CA GLY A 67 18.49 -9.93 11.67
C GLY A 67 17.81 -8.64 12.07
N ILE A 68 18.22 -8.13 13.22
CA ILE A 68 17.72 -6.94 13.90
C ILE A 68 18.84 -6.40 14.79
N GLU A 69 19.06 -5.08 14.78
CA GLU A 69 19.80 -4.44 15.86
C GLU A 69 18.78 -4.04 16.94
N ALA A 70 18.64 -4.90 17.95
CA ALA A 70 17.60 -4.76 18.95
C ALA A 70 17.96 -3.70 19.99
N TYR A 71 17.01 -2.81 20.28
CA TYR A 71 17.09 -1.97 21.45
C TYR A 71 16.81 -2.80 22.71
N VAL A 72 17.74 -2.81 23.66
CA VAL A 72 17.62 -3.52 24.94
C VAL A 72 17.41 -2.51 26.06
N ALA A 73 16.46 -2.78 26.96
CA ALA A 73 16.19 -1.94 28.11
C ALA A 73 17.29 -2.08 29.20
N PRO A 74 17.69 -1.01 29.91
CA PRO A 74 18.82 -1.06 30.86
C PRO A 74 18.61 -1.89 32.14
N SER A 75 17.40 -2.41 32.35
CA SER A 75 17.03 -3.26 33.47
C SER A 75 15.89 -4.22 33.09
N SER A 76 14.73 -3.68 32.67
CA SER A 76 13.63 -4.45 32.09
C SER A 76 12.82 -3.62 31.09
N ARG A 77 12.27 -4.30 30.07
CA ARG A 77 11.43 -3.77 29.00
C ARG A 77 10.18 -3.06 29.53
N PHE A 78 9.69 -3.43 30.72
CA PHE A 78 8.56 -2.78 31.39
C PHE A 78 8.89 -1.42 32.02
N VAL A 79 10.17 -1.07 32.22
CA VAL A 79 10.54 0.19 32.90
C VAL A 79 10.30 1.40 31.99
N ARG A 80 9.46 2.33 32.46
CA ARG A 80 9.01 3.54 31.72
C ARG A 80 9.71 4.86 32.13
N LYS A 81 10.74 4.78 32.99
CA LYS A 81 11.62 5.91 33.39
C LYS A 81 12.96 5.84 32.66
N GLN A 82 13.70 6.95 32.65
CA GLN A 82 15.10 6.95 32.20
C GLN A 82 16.02 6.36 33.26
N GLU A 83 17.05 5.64 32.83
CA GLU A 83 18.04 4.96 33.67
C GLU A 83 19.45 5.22 33.13
N PHE A 84 20.38 5.54 34.03
CA PHE A 84 21.76 5.90 33.69
C PHE A 84 22.72 5.06 34.53
N TRP A 85 23.81 4.61 33.92
CA TRP A 85 24.85 3.81 34.58
C TRP A 85 26.05 4.66 35.00
N GLY A 86 26.11 5.94 34.59
CA GLY A 86 27.10 6.91 35.04
C GLY A 86 27.09 7.16 36.57
N PRO A 87 28.21 7.64 37.15
CA PRO A 87 28.38 7.76 38.60
C PRO A 87 27.24 8.51 39.31
N GLY A 88 26.67 7.87 40.34
CA GLY A 88 25.54 8.41 41.10
C GLY A 88 24.20 8.40 40.35
N GLY A 89 24.05 7.59 39.30
CA GLY A 89 22.83 7.50 38.50
C GLY A 89 22.56 8.73 37.63
N ARG A 90 23.62 9.44 37.24
CA ARG A 90 23.56 10.67 36.42
C ARG A 90 24.17 10.41 35.05
N ARG A 91 23.49 10.89 34.01
CA ARG A 91 23.92 10.79 32.61
C ARG A 91 25.37 11.27 32.43
N ALA A 92 26.27 10.36 32.04
CA ALA A 92 27.60 10.74 31.60
C ALA A 92 27.53 11.38 30.19
N MET A 93 27.95 12.65 30.11
CA MET A 93 28.08 13.41 28.86
C MET A 93 29.47 13.22 28.25
N SER A 94 29.57 13.29 26.92
CA SER A 94 30.85 13.50 26.24
C SER A 94 31.18 15.00 26.13
N GLN A 95 32.38 15.35 25.67
CA GLN A 95 32.81 16.75 25.42
C GLN A 95 32.97 17.08 23.92
N ASP A 96 32.91 16.04 23.10
CA ASP A 96 33.21 15.94 21.67
C ASP A 96 31.95 16.03 20.79
N GLY A 97 30.75 15.82 21.37
CA GLY A 97 29.48 15.78 20.65
C GLY A 97 29.03 14.39 20.22
N GLU A 98 29.83 13.33 20.44
CA GLU A 98 29.55 11.93 20.08
C GLU A 98 28.54 11.25 21.03
N GLY A 99 27.40 11.92 21.24
CA GLY A 99 26.27 11.40 22.02
C GLY A 99 26.49 11.39 23.53
N SER A 100 26.36 10.23 24.16
CA SER A 100 26.51 10.05 25.61
C SER A 100 27.54 8.98 25.91
N LYS A 101 28.31 9.16 26.99
CA LYS A 101 29.15 8.10 27.56
C LYS A 101 28.35 7.08 28.39
N ASP A 102 27.05 6.99 28.15
CA ASP A 102 26.04 6.37 29.02
C ASP A 102 24.91 5.83 28.13
N VAL A 103 23.96 5.12 28.72
CA VAL A 103 22.81 4.49 28.06
C VAL A 103 22.16 5.38 26.97
N SER A 104 22.05 4.83 25.76
CA SER A 104 21.51 5.47 24.56
C SER A 104 20.02 5.82 24.64
N GLY A 105 19.57 6.65 23.68
CA GLY A 105 18.27 7.32 23.74
C GLY A 105 18.12 8.32 24.90
N GLY A 106 19.21 8.64 25.59
CA GLY A 106 19.20 9.40 26.84
C GLY A 106 18.63 8.59 27.99
N GLY A 107 19.24 7.44 28.29
CA GLY A 107 18.84 6.57 29.39
C GLY A 107 17.63 5.68 29.10
N ARG A 108 17.43 5.27 27.83
CA ARG A 108 16.23 4.52 27.41
C ARG A 108 16.54 3.10 26.93
N PHE A 109 17.68 2.90 26.27
CA PHE A 109 18.08 1.62 25.69
C PHE A 109 19.59 1.55 25.44
N THR A 110 20.12 0.34 25.31
CA THR A 110 21.37 0.02 24.60
C THR A 110 21.04 -0.77 23.34
N HIS A 111 22.03 -1.05 22.49
CA HIS A 111 21.86 -1.82 21.25
C HIS A 111 22.34 -3.28 21.42
N LEU A 112 21.90 -4.18 20.54
CA LEU A 112 22.33 -5.59 20.48
C LEU A 112 22.11 -6.14 19.06
N THR A 113 23.18 -6.42 18.34
CA THR A 113 23.14 -7.01 17.00
C THR A 113 22.75 -8.49 17.09
N MET A 114 21.74 -8.92 16.32
CA MET A 114 21.28 -10.31 16.28
C MET A 114 20.86 -10.74 14.87
N TRP A 115 21.15 -11.98 14.49
CA TRP A 115 20.77 -12.59 13.21
C TRP A 115 20.14 -13.97 13.41
N ALA A 116 19.20 -14.32 12.54
CA ALA A 116 18.64 -15.67 12.45
C ALA A 116 19.64 -16.59 11.75
N ARG A 117 20.14 -17.61 12.44
CA ARG A 117 20.91 -18.69 11.82
C ARG A 117 20.03 -19.51 10.88
N ASN A 118 18.73 -19.65 11.14
CA ASN A 118 17.82 -20.46 10.32
C ASN A 118 16.35 -20.05 10.48
N ALA A 119 15.43 -20.78 9.84
CA ALA A 119 13.99 -20.55 9.89
C ALA A 119 13.43 -20.47 11.33
N GLN A 120 13.90 -21.29 12.27
CA GLN A 120 13.48 -21.21 13.67
C GLN A 120 14.01 -19.94 14.35
N GLY A 121 15.26 -19.58 14.11
CA GLY A 121 15.84 -18.31 14.55
C GLY A 121 15.06 -17.10 14.02
N LEU A 122 14.59 -17.16 12.79
CA LEU A 122 13.81 -16.08 12.16
C LEU A 122 12.44 -15.91 12.82
N ARG A 123 11.72 -17.01 13.08
CA ARG A 123 10.46 -17.00 13.85
C ARG A 123 10.67 -16.50 15.28
N ASN A 124 11.79 -16.86 15.91
CA ASN A 124 12.16 -16.36 17.22
C ASN A 124 12.42 -14.84 17.19
N LEU A 125 13.15 -14.31 16.21
CA LEU A 125 13.35 -12.87 16.04
C LEU A 125 12.04 -12.11 15.72
N PHE A 126 11.14 -12.65 14.89
CA PHE A 126 9.82 -12.05 14.64
C PHE A 126 8.99 -11.96 15.93
N TRP A 127 8.99 -13.00 16.75
CA TRP A 127 8.32 -12.99 18.05
C TRP A 127 8.98 -11.99 19.02
N LEU A 128 10.31 -11.97 19.12
CA LEU A 128 11.06 -11.04 19.97
C LEU A 128 10.80 -9.57 19.57
N SER A 129 10.86 -9.25 18.27
CA SER A 129 10.53 -7.92 17.73
C SER A 129 9.08 -7.53 18.03
N THR A 130 8.16 -8.50 17.99
CA THR A 130 6.74 -8.29 18.34
C THR A 130 6.57 -7.94 19.82
N GLN A 131 7.13 -8.74 20.74
CA GLN A 131 7.01 -8.47 22.18
C GLN A 131 7.78 -7.20 22.60
N ALA A 132 8.88 -6.86 21.91
CA ALA A 132 9.57 -5.59 22.10
C ALA A 132 8.67 -4.36 21.85
N SER A 133 7.70 -4.48 20.91
CA SER A 133 6.70 -3.45 20.63
C SER A 133 5.44 -3.56 21.49
N TYR A 134 4.98 -4.77 21.81
CA TYR A 134 3.78 -4.98 22.63
C TYR A 134 4.05 -4.65 24.12
N GLU A 135 5.16 -5.15 24.68
CA GLU A 135 5.50 -5.03 26.10
C GLU A 135 6.57 -3.96 26.37
N GLY A 136 7.54 -3.82 25.47
CA GLY A 136 8.76 -3.03 25.70
C GLY A 136 8.69 -1.54 25.40
N GLN A 137 7.63 -1.09 24.71
CA GLN A 137 7.49 0.25 24.14
C GLN A 137 7.69 1.36 25.18
N PHE A 138 8.66 2.24 24.93
CA PHE A 138 8.89 3.41 25.78
C PHE A 138 7.99 4.59 25.33
N PRO A 139 7.38 5.39 26.24
CA PRO A 139 6.33 6.36 25.86
C PRO A 139 6.78 7.51 24.94
N ALA A 140 8.10 7.70 24.80
CA ALA A 140 8.74 8.61 23.86
C ALA A 140 10.04 7.97 23.31
N GLY A 141 9.95 6.71 22.87
CA GLY A 141 11.11 5.95 22.40
C GLY A 141 10.73 4.76 21.51
N LYS A 142 11.74 3.95 21.20
CA LYS A 142 11.67 2.77 20.32
C LYS A 142 11.05 1.56 21.07
N PRO A 143 10.59 0.50 20.37
CA PRO A 143 10.33 -0.82 20.98
C PRO A 143 11.60 -1.36 21.65
N ARG A 144 11.50 -2.19 22.70
CA ARG A 144 12.68 -2.69 23.44
C ARG A 144 12.52 -4.11 23.98
N MET A 145 13.59 -4.89 23.89
CA MET A 145 13.73 -6.18 24.57
C MET A 145 14.34 -6.00 25.97
N ASP A 146 14.42 -7.08 26.74
CA ASP A 146 15.33 -7.25 27.87
C ASP A 146 15.88 -8.68 27.87
N ARG A 147 16.85 -8.97 28.76
CA ARG A 147 17.52 -10.29 28.77
C ARG A 147 16.56 -11.43 29.11
N GLU A 148 15.52 -11.19 29.92
CA GLU A 148 14.45 -12.17 30.20
C GLU A 148 13.71 -12.54 28.92
N LEU A 149 13.26 -11.54 28.14
CA LEU A 149 12.54 -11.78 26.90
C LEU A 149 13.40 -12.53 25.86
N ILE A 150 14.68 -12.16 25.74
CA ILE A 150 15.62 -12.80 24.81
C ILE A 150 15.89 -14.26 25.22
N ALA A 151 16.12 -14.51 26.51
CA ALA A 151 16.35 -15.85 27.06
C ALA A 151 15.13 -16.77 26.97
N ALA A 152 13.93 -16.25 26.67
CA ALA A 152 12.74 -17.07 26.44
C ALA A 152 12.72 -17.77 25.06
N ARG A 153 13.49 -17.28 24.07
CA ARG A 153 13.60 -17.87 22.72
C ARG A 153 14.99 -17.62 22.06
N PRO A 154 16.11 -18.11 22.63
CA PRO A 154 17.44 -17.92 22.04
C PRO A 154 17.74 -18.83 20.84
N ASP A 155 16.98 -19.93 20.68
CA ASP A 155 17.30 -20.98 19.71
C ASP A 155 17.41 -20.47 18.27
N GLY A 156 18.50 -20.83 17.60
CA GLY A 156 18.75 -20.44 16.21
C GLY A 156 19.14 -18.97 16.02
N ILE A 157 19.42 -18.20 17.07
CA ILE A 157 19.91 -16.81 16.97
C ILE A 157 21.43 -16.78 17.15
N ILE A 158 22.12 -15.98 16.33
CA ILE A 158 23.50 -15.55 16.54
C ILE A 158 23.48 -14.08 16.97
N ALA A 159 24.30 -13.69 17.94
CA ALA A 159 24.32 -12.33 18.50
C ALA A 159 25.73 -11.85 18.83
N THR A 160 25.89 -10.56 19.16
CA THR A 160 27.19 -9.95 19.43
C THR A 160 27.28 -9.14 20.73
N THR A 161 28.46 -8.61 21.04
CA THR A 161 28.66 -7.54 22.05
C THR A 161 28.09 -6.17 21.67
N GLY A 162 27.65 -6.01 20.42
CA GLY A 162 27.06 -4.79 19.85
C GLY A 162 28.06 -3.71 19.43
N CYS A 163 27.54 -2.74 18.69
CA CYS A 163 28.17 -1.47 18.32
C CYS A 163 28.54 -0.61 19.56
N PRO A 164 29.09 0.61 19.40
CA PRO A 164 29.34 1.52 20.52
C PRO A 164 28.11 1.81 21.40
N SER A 165 26.88 1.83 20.87
CA SER A 165 25.65 1.95 21.67
C SER A 165 25.24 0.67 22.42
N GLY A 166 25.97 -0.43 22.25
CA GLY A 166 25.77 -1.70 22.96
C GLY A 166 26.10 -1.63 24.45
N GLU A 167 25.55 -2.57 25.23
CA GLU A 167 25.76 -2.58 26.70
C GLU A 167 27.24 -2.75 27.05
N ILE A 168 27.93 -3.73 26.46
CA ILE A 168 29.32 -4.07 26.78
C ILE A 168 30.22 -2.86 26.55
N GLN A 169 30.14 -2.24 25.36
CA GLN A 169 30.95 -1.05 25.03
C GLN A 169 30.58 0.15 25.93
N THR A 170 29.31 0.33 26.29
CA THR A 170 28.87 1.40 27.20
C THR A 170 29.46 1.22 28.61
N ARG A 171 29.48 -0.01 29.13
CA ARG A 171 30.12 -0.33 30.42
C ARG A 171 31.63 -0.07 30.38
N LEU A 172 32.32 -0.47 29.32
CA LEU A 172 33.75 -0.19 29.15
C LEU A 172 34.05 1.32 29.13
N ARG A 173 33.25 2.14 28.42
CA ARG A 173 33.40 3.62 28.44
C ARG A 173 33.12 4.27 29.80
N LEU A 174 32.38 3.60 30.67
CA LEU A 174 32.15 4.01 32.06
C LEU A 174 33.23 3.50 33.04
N ASN A 175 34.23 2.74 32.55
CA ASN A 175 35.25 2.02 33.33
C ASN A 175 34.67 0.93 34.25
N GLN A 176 33.53 0.35 33.84
CA GLN A 176 32.79 -0.70 34.54
C GLN A 176 33.12 -2.07 33.93
N TYR A 177 34.38 -2.51 34.07
CA TYR A 177 34.88 -3.73 33.41
C TYR A 177 34.19 -5.01 33.93
N ASP A 178 33.98 -5.11 35.26
CA ASP A 178 33.36 -6.30 35.84
C ASP A 178 31.88 -6.41 35.44
N GLU A 179 31.16 -5.28 35.34
CA GLU A 179 29.80 -5.25 34.78
C GLU A 179 29.77 -5.54 33.27
N ALA A 180 30.78 -5.08 32.50
CA ALA A 180 30.92 -5.42 31.09
C ALA A 180 31.13 -6.93 30.89
N LYS A 181 31.99 -7.53 31.73
CA LYS A 181 32.26 -8.97 31.75
C LYS A 181 31.04 -9.78 32.16
N ALA A 182 30.32 -9.35 33.19
CA ALA A 182 29.08 -10.00 33.63
C ALA A 182 27.96 -9.89 32.57
N ALA A 183 27.87 -8.78 31.83
CA ALA A 183 26.94 -8.65 30.71
C ALA A 183 27.31 -9.57 29.54
N ALA A 184 28.57 -9.57 29.10
CA ALA A 184 29.06 -10.42 28.02
C ALA A 184 28.90 -11.92 28.34
N ALA A 185 29.23 -12.34 29.57
CA ALA A 185 29.07 -13.72 30.03
C ALA A 185 27.58 -14.14 30.05
N ALA A 186 26.68 -13.28 30.53
CA ALA A 186 25.25 -13.57 30.54
C ALA A 186 24.66 -13.72 29.13
N TYR A 187 25.13 -12.94 28.15
CA TYR A 187 24.73 -13.13 26.75
C TYR A 187 25.35 -14.38 26.12
N GLN A 188 26.62 -14.71 26.43
CA GLN A 188 27.24 -15.98 26.01
C GLN A 188 26.51 -17.20 26.58
N GLU A 189 25.98 -17.12 27.80
CA GLU A 189 25.14 -18.15 28.42
C GLU A 189 23.77 -18.28 27.72
N ILE A 190 23.14 -17.16 27.37
CA ILE A 190 21.83 -17.14 26.68
C ILE A 190 21.90 -17.72 25.26
N PHE A 191 22.89 -17.30 24.46
CA PHE A 191 22.97 -17.70 23.04
C PHE A 191 23.82 -18.94 22.79
N GLY A 192 24.61 -19.40 23.78
CA GLY A 192 25.62 -20.43 23.59
C GLY A 192 26.94 -19.86 23.05
N ARG A 193 28.05 -20.53 23.38
CA ARG A 193 29.42 -20.09 23.07
C ARG A 193 29.69 -19.98 21.56
N GLU A 194 29.04 -20.82 20.78
CA GLU A 194 29.18 -20.90 19.33
C GLU A 194 28.25 -19.95 18.57
N ASN A 195 27.35 -19.23 19.24
CA ASN A 195 26.46 -18.24 18.62
C ASN A 195 26.63 -16.82 19.20
N TYR A 196 27.65 -16.58 20.03
CA TYR A 196 27.97 -15.26 20.57
C TYR A 196 29.35 -14.79 20.14
N PHE A 197 29.43 -13.60 19.53
CA PHE A 197 30.66 -13.03 18.94
C PHE A 197 31.02 -11.67 19.54
N LEU A 198 32.31 -11.33 19.56
CA LEU A 198 32.80 -10.03 20.02
C LEU A 198 33.00 -9.11 18.82
N GLU A 199 32.12 -8.11 18.72
CA GLU A 199 32.01 -7.21 17.58
C GLU A 199 33.00 -6.05 17.67
N LEU A 200 33.77 -5.86 16.59
CA LEU A 200 34.81 -4.87 16.43
C LEU A 200 34.49 -3.98 15.22
N MET A 201 34.62 -2.66 15.42
CA MET A 201 34.43 -1.61 14.42
C MET A 201 35.65 -0.67 14.41
N ASP A 202 35.91 -0.03 13.26
CA ASP A 202 36.87 1.08 13.14
C ASP A 202 36.41 2.10 12.08
N HIS A 203 35.93 3.23 12.57
CA HIS A 203 35.63 4.44 11.80
C HIS A 203 36.69 5.54 12.05
N GLY A 204 37.83 5.15 12.64
CA GLY A 204 38.88 6.05 13.11
C GLY A 204 38.55 6.78 14.42
N LEU A 205 37.47 6.42 15.11
CA LEU A 205 36.90 7.25 16.17
C LEU A 205 37.50 7.00 17.55
N ASP A 206 37.57 8.08 18.31
CA ASP A 206 38.14 8.12 19.65
C ASP A 206 37.25 7.41 20.70
N ILE A 207 35.98 7.14 20.35
CA ILE A 207 35.03 6.36 21.16
C ILE A 207 35.25 4.84 21.05
N GLU A 208 35.73 4.37 19.90
CA GLU A 208 35.96 2.95 19.57
C GLU A 208 37.34 2.50 20.08
N ARG A 209 38.37 3.30 19.78
CA ARG A 209 39.77 3.02 20.18
C ARG A 209 39.93 2.85 21.69
N LYS A 210 39.19 3.63 22.49
CA LYS A 210 39.22 3.57 23.96
C LYS A 210 38.56 2.33 24.58
N VAL A 211 37.80 1.55 23.81
CA VAL A 211 37.21 0.29 24.30
C VAL A 211 37.87 -0.96 23.70
N ARG A 212 38.66 -0.84 22.61
CA ARG A 212 39.28 -1.97 21.91
C ARG A 212 40.12 -2.87 22.82
N GLU A 213 40.96 -2.31 23.69
CA GLU A 213 41.77 -3.08 24.65
C GLU A 213 40.87 -3.90 25.62
N GLY A 214 39.85 -3.25 26.19
CA GLY A 214 38.89 -3.92 27.09
C GLY A 214 38.05 -4.97 26.38
N LEU A 215 37.71 -4.76 25.11
CA LEU A 215 37.01 -5.72 24.26
C LEU A 215 37.88 -6.96 23.95
N LEU A 216 39.13 -6.78 23.52
CA LEU A 216 40.05 -7.89 23.26
C LEU A 216 40.34 -8.70 24.53
N ARG A 217 40.47 -8.04 25.67
CA ARG A 217 40.59 -8.72 26.98
C ARG A 217 39.35 -9.53 27.35
N LEU A 218 38.14 -9.05 27.02
CA LEU A 218 36.91 -9.84 27.19
C LEU A 218 36.84 -11.03 26.23
N ALA A 219 37.34 -10.91 25.00
CA ALA A 219 37.44 -12.02 24.05
C ALA A 219 38.33 -13.14 24.60
N GLU A 220 39.50 -12.80 25.15
CA GLU A 220 40.40 -13.75 25.79
C GLU A 220 39.77 -14.38 27.06
N GLU A 221 39.36 -13.54 28.03
CA GLU A 221 38.89 -13.99 29.35
C GLU A 221 37.57 -14.80 29.31
N LEU A 222 36.77 -14.70 28.26
CA LEU A 222 35.52 -15.45 28.06
C LEU A 222 35.57 -16.40 26.85
N SER A 223 36.68 -16.45 26.13
CA SER A 223 36.87 -17.23 24.89
C SER A 223 35.78 -16.93 23.84
N ILE A 224 35.49 -15.65 23.59
CA ILE A 224 34.52 -15.20 22.60
C ILE A 224 35.23 -14.95 21.25
N PRO A 225 34.79 -15.56 20.13
CA PRO A 225 35.37 -15.31 18.81
C PRO A 225 35.16 -13.86 18.35
N LEU A 226 36.19 -13.26 17.74
CA LEU A 226 36.14 -11.89 17.20
C LEU A 226 35.30 -11.81 15.92
N LEU A 227 34.70 -10.66 15.65
CA LEU A 227 33.93 -10.39 14.43
C LEU A 227 34.06 -8.93 14.01
N ALA A 228 34.52 -8.68 12.79
CA ALA A 228 34.63 -7.34 12.20
C ALA A 228 33.33 -6.92 11.50
N THR A 229 32.82 -5.74 11.80
CA THR A 229 31.65 -5.14 11.14
C THR A 229 31.86 -3.64 10.88
N ASN A 230 30.98 -3.01 10.10
CA ASN A 230 31.14 -1.62 9.64
C ASN A 230 29.88 -0.73 9.80
N ASP A 231 28.86 -1.18 10.52
CA ASP A 231 27.67 -0.39 10.88
C ASP A 231 27.10 0.44 9.69
N ALA A 232 26.95 -0.21 8.52
CA ALA A 232 26.80 0.54 7.27
C ALA A 232 25.39 1.14 7.15
N HIS A 233 25.32 2.46 7.01
CA HIS A 233 24.08 3.24 6.95
C HIS A 233 23.73 3.73 5.53
N TYR A 234 24.70 3.72 4.61
CA TYR A 234 24.54 4.08 3.20
C TYR A 234 25.33 3.11 2.31
N VAL A 235 25.10 3.13 0.99
CA VAL A 235 25.65 2.07 0.10
C VAL A 235 27.09 2.40 -0.30
N THR A 236 27.35 3.65 -0.70
CA THR A 236 28.64 4.15 -1.21
C THR A 236 29.03 5.47 -0.53
N GLU A 237 30.34 5.75 -0.42
CA GLU A 237 30.85 6.87 0.38
C GLU A 237 30.29 8.26 0.00
N ASP A 238 30.01 8.49 -1.28
CA ASP A 238 29.43 9.74 -1.80
C ASP A 238 28.04 10.07 -1.22
N GLN A 239 27.35 9.07 -0.67
CA GLN A 239 26.02 9.21 -0.07
C GLN A 239 26.06 9.80 1.36
N ALA A 240 27.25 9.97 1.97
CA ALA A 240 27.39 10.46 3.34
C ALA A 240 26.70 11.83 3.59
N ASP A 241 26.70 12.75 2.61
CA ASP A 241 26.01 14.04 2.74
C ASP A 241 24.49 13.91 2.67
N ALA A 242 23.98 12.96 1.88
CA ALA A 242 22.56 12.63 1.83
C ALA A 242 22.10 11.96 3.13
N HIS A 243 22.96 11.14 3.75
CA HIS A 243 22.71 10.55 5.08
C HIS A 243 22.66 11.61 6.19
N ASP A 244 23.63 12.52 6.32
CA ASP A 244 23.55 13.64 7.28
C ASP A 244 22.29 14.50 7.05
N SER A 245 21.87 14.64 5.79
CA SER A 245 20.62 15.33 5.43
C SER A 245 19.37 14.56 5.88
N LEU A 246 19.36 13.22 5.78
CA LEU A 246 18.30 12.37 6.31
C LEU A 246 18.21 12.46 7.84
N LEU A 247 19.34 12.39 8.54
CA LEU A 247 19.41 12.57 10.00
C LEU A 247 18.83 13.93 10.42
N CYS A 248 19.17 15.01 9.71
CA CYS A 248 18.60 16.34 9.94
C CYS A 248 17.07 16.37 9.82
N ILE A 249 16.50 15.65 8.84
CA ILE A 249 15.04 15.50 8.68
C ILE A 249 14.44 14.72 9.86
N GLY A 250 15.11 13.64 10.29
CA GLY A 250 14.71 12.79 11.40
C GLY A 250 14.66 13.50 12.75
N VAL A 251 15.73 14.22 13.12
CA VAL A 251 15.76 15.00 14.38
C VAL A 251 15.09 16.38 14.26
N GLY A 252 14.69 16.79 13.05
CA GLY A 252 14.07 18.09 12.79
C GLY A 252 14.98 19.30 13.06
N LYS A 253 16.27 19.18 12.75
CA LYS A 253 17.28 20.24 12.92
C LYS A 253 17.79 20.78 11.59
N ASN A 254 18.38 21.97 11.64
CA ASN A 254 19.10 22.55 10.51
C ASN A 254 20.50 21.93 10.39
N LYS A 255 21.00 21.81 9.17
CA LYS A 255 22.34 21.29 8.85
C LYS A 255 23.47 22.19 9.37
N ASP A 256 23.17 23.45 9.67
CA ASP A 256 24.09 24.40 10.30
C ASP A 256 24.07 24.38 11.84
N ASP A 257 23.19 23.60 12.49
CA ASP A 257 23.21 23.48 13.96
C ASP A 257 24.40 22.62 14.40
N PRO A 258 25.38 23.16 15.16
CA PRO A 258 26.54 22.39 15.60
C PRO A 258 26.21 21.36 16.69
N ASN A 259 24.99 21.39 17.25
CA ASN A 259 24.50 20.46 18.27
C ASN A 259 23.47 19.46 17.68
N ARG A 260 23.40 19.32 16.35
CA ARG A 260 22.58 18.26 15.73
C ARG A 260 23.16 16.88 16.01
N PHE A 261 22.32 15.86 15.87
CA PHE A 261 22.82 14.51 15.67
C PHE A 261 23.39 14.40 14.25
N ARG A 262 24.60 13.85 14.14
CA ARG A 262 25.30 13.51 12.89
C ARG A 262 26.28 12.38 13.18
N PHE A 263 26.71 11.68 12.14
CA PHE A 263 27.84 10.76 12.22
C PHE A 263 29.14 11.55 11.97
N ASN A 264 30.29 11.07 12.48
CA ASN A 264 31.58 11.72 12.27
C ASN A 264 32.38 10.92 11.22
N GLY A 265 32.83 11.62 10.17
CA GLY A 265 33.46 10.98 9.01
C GLY A 265 32.46 10.36 8.02
N SER A 266 33.00 9.71 6.99
CA SER A 266 32.27 9.15 5.85
C SER A 266 32.27 7.61 5.80
N GLY A 267 32.84 6.94 6.81
CA GLY A 267 33.19 5.52 6.74
C GLY A 267 32.06 4.49 6.84
N TYR A 268 30.79 4.90 6.87
CA TYR A 268 29.63 4.05 7.18
C TYR A 268 28.92 3.52 5.91
N TYR A 269 29.72 3.09 4.94
CA TYR A 269 29.26 2.48 3.68
C TYR A 269 29.66 1.00 3.57
N LEU A 270 29.27 0.34 2.48
CA LEU A 270 29.72 -1.01 2.15
C LEU A 270 31.19 -0.99 1.66
N LYS A 271 32.13 -0.83 2.60
CA LYS A 271 33.58 -0.92 2.35
C LYS A 271 33.94 -2.24 1.67
N SER A 272 34.89 -2.22 0.74
CA SER A 272 35.39 -3.43 0.09
C SER A 272 36.08 -4.39 1.07
N ALA A 273 36.17 -5.66 0.69
CA ALA A 273 36.88 -6.67 1.48
C ALA A 273 38.36 -6.28 1.74
N ALA A 274 39.00 -5.59 0.78
CA ALA A 274 40.36 -5.08 0.92
C ALA A 274 40.46 -3.95 1.96
N GLU A 275 39.48 -3.03 2.01
CA GLU A 275 39.43 -1.97 3.01
C GLU A 275 39.15 -2.53 4.42
N MET A 276 38.21 -3.47 4.53
CA MET A 276 37.90 -4.14 5.80
C MET A 276 39.08 -4.95 6.34
N ARG A 277 39.73 -5.76 5.50
CA ARG A 277 40.95 -6.51 5.89
C ARG A 277 42.15 -5.61 6.13
N GLY A 278 42.21 -4.42 5.52
CA GLY A 278 43.19 -3.38 5.86
C GLY A 278 43.02 -2.84 7.28
N LEU A 279 41.78 -2.51 7.66
CA LEU A 279 41.43 -2.00 9.01
C LEU A 279 41.70 -3.02 10.13
N PHE A 280 41.52 -4.32 9.86
CA PHE A 280 41.72 -5.40 10.82
C PHE A 280 42.91 -6.31 10.47
N SER A 281 43.96 -5.74 9.85
CA SER A 281 45.15 -6.49 9.40
C SER A 281 45.96 -7.16 10.52
N GLU A 282 45.81 -6.69 11.77
CA GLU A 282 46.38 -7.32 12.97
C GLU A 282 45.50 -8.44 13.55
N LEU A 283 44.24 -8.58 13.11
CA LEU A 283 43.20 -9.49 13.62
C LEU A 283 42.39 -10.13 12.46
N PRO A 284 43.05 -10.82 11.51
CA PRO A 284 42.41 -11.34 10.29
C PRO A 284 41.23 -12.28 10.56
N GLU A 285 41.25 -13.01 11.67
CA GLU A 285 40.18 -13.91 12.11
C GLU A 285 38.84 -13.19 12.35
N ALA A 286 38.87 -11.89 12.68
CA ALA A 286 37.67 -11.08 12.82
C ALA A 286 36.96 -10.88 11.46
N CYS A 287 37.71 -10.79 10.36
CA CYS A 287 37.16 -10.77 9.01
C CYS A 287 36.73 -12.18 8.56
N ASP A 288 37.52 -13.21 8.84
CA ASP A 288 37.22 -14.59 8.44
C ASP A 288 35.93 -15.12 9.11
N ASN A 289 35.67 -14.73 10.35
CA ASN A 289 34.43 -15.09 11.05
C ASN A 289 33.16 -14.49 10.41
N THR A 290 33.26 -13.45 9.56
CA THR A 290 32.10 -12.98 8.77
C THR A 290 31.67 -14.01 7.74
N LEU A 291 32.64 -14.69 7.10
CA LEU A 291 32.42 -15.76 6.14
C LEU A 291 31.90 -17.02 6.86
N LEU A 292 32.42 -17.33 8.06
CA LEU A 292 31.93 -18.44 8.89
C LEU A 292 30.45 -18.27 9.28
N ILE A 293 30.03 -17.07 9.69
CA ILE A 293 28.61 -16.78 9.98
C ILE A 293 27.77 -16.89 8.70
N ALA A 294 28.25 -16.34 7.59
CA ALA A 294 27.56 -16.43 6.31
C ALA A 294 27.39 -17.87 5.80
N GLU A 295 28.39 -18.73 6.01
CA GLU A 295 28.30 -20.16 5.72
C GLU A 295 27.25 -20.84 6.60
N ARG A 296 27.32 -20.62 7.92
CA ARG A 296 26.46 -21.24 8.95
C ARG A 296 24.98 -20.86 8.91
N VAL A 297 24.59 -19.81 8.19
CA VAL A 297 23.18 -19.45 8.00
C VAL A 297 22.50 -20.47 7.06
N GLU A 298 21.30 -20.93 7.41
CA GLU A 298 20.47 -21.86 6.62
C GLU A 298 19.46 -21.05 5.76
N SER A 299 18.66 -21.69 4.90
CA SER A 299 17.63 -20.94 4.17
C SER A 299 16.46 -20.49 5.08
N TYR A 300 15.82 -19.38 4.69
CA TYR A 300 14.60 -18.87 5.30
C TYR A 300 13.34 -19.19 4.48
N ASP A 301 13.45 -19.92 3.35
CA ASP A 301 12.32 -20.18 2.43
C ASP A 301 11.09 -20.76 3.13
N GLU A 302 11.27 -21.67 4.09
CA GLU A 302 10.19 -22.24 4.94
C GLU A 302 9.34 -21.19 5.68
N VAL A 303 9.87 -19.98 5.89
CA VAL A 303 9.18 -18.85 6.54
C VAL A 303 8.51 -17.92 5.50
N PHE A 304 9.03 -17.84 4.28
CA PHE A 304 8.60 -16.86 3.27
C PHE A 304 7.85 -17.44 2.06
N ASP A 305 7.96 -18.74 1.82
CA ASP A 305 7.22 -19.42 0.75
C ASP A 305 5.72 -19.37 1.02
N TYR A 306 4.94 -19.41 -0.06
CA TYR A 306 3.49 -19.36 0.00
C TYR A 306 2.94 -20.58 0.76
N VAL A 307 2.24 -20.30 1.86
CA VAL A 307 1.44 -21.28 2.58
C VAL A 307 0.02 -20.74 2.57
N ASP A 308 -0.97 -21.53 2.17
CA ASP A 308 -2.36 -21.15 2.37
C ASP A 308 -2.61 -20.95 3.87
N GLU A 309 -2.90 -19.71 4.30
CA GLU A 309 -3.22 -19.38 5.69
C GLU A 309 -4.72 -19.11 5.90
N MET A 310 -5.59 -19.59 5.00
CA MET A 310 -7.00 -19.23 4.98
C MET A 310 -7.72 -19.48 6.32
N PRO A 311 -8.27 -18.42 6.97
CA PRO A 311 -8.85 -18.51 8.31
C PRO A 311 -10.01 -19.51 8.33
N GLN A 312 -10.07 -20.28 9.41
CA GLN A 312 -11.12 -21.28 9.63
C GLN A 312 -12.31 -20.62 10.34
N PHE A 313 -13.51 -20.75 9.78
CA PHE A 313 -14.72 -20.33 10.49
C PHE A 313 -14.92 -21.24 11.72
N PRO A 314 -15.03 -20.68 12.95
CA PRO A 314 -14.99 -21.48 14.18
C PRO A 314 -16.33 -22.16 14.52
N ASP A 315 -17.47 -21.59 14.10
CA ASP A 315 -18.80 -22.08 14.50
C ASP A 315 -19.40 -23.12 13.53
N VAL A 316 -18.55 -23.96 12.93
CA VAL A 316 -19.01 -25.12 12.14
C VAL A 316 -19.53 -26.20 13.11
N PRO A 317 -20.78 -26.69 12.96
CA PRO A 317 -21.31 -27.72 13.85
C PRO A 317 -20.55 -29.06 13.80
N GLU A 318 -20.57 -29.80 14.90
CA GLU A 318 -19.95 -31.13 14.98
C GLU A 318 -20.56 -32.08 13.92
N GLY A 319 -19.68 -32.68 13.09
CA GLY A 319 -20.07 -33.53 11.96
C GLY A 319 -20.20 -32.81 10.61
N GLU A 320 -20.12 -31.48 10.57
CA GLU A 320 -20.08 -30.69 9.33
C GLU A 320 -18.65 -30.35 8.88
N THR A 321 -18.49 -29.97 7.62
CA THR A 321 -17.28 -29.33 7.09
C THR A 321 -17.57 -27.87 6.73
N GLN A 322 -16.51 -27.09 6.50
CA GLN A 322 -16.63 -25.72 5.97
C GLN A 322 -17.51 -25.67 4.69
N GLU A 323 -17.44 -26.70 3.84
CA GLU A 323 -18.23 -26.78 2.60
C GLU A 323 -19.69 -27.21 2.85
N SER A 324 -19.92 -28.25 3.67
CA SER A 324 -21.30 -28.70 3.95
C SER A 324 -22.09 -27.64 4.71
N TRP A 325 -21.43 -26.89 5.59
CA TRP A 325 -22.02 -25.77 6.32
C TRP A 325 -22.31 -24.57 5.41
N LEU A 326 -21.38 -24.19 4.52
CA LEU A 326 -21.63 -23.15 3.51
C LEU A 326 -22.81 -23.51 2.61
N ARG A 327 -22.87 -24.75 2.11
CA ARG A 327 -23.98 -25.25 1.28
C ARG A 327 -25.33 -25.10 2.00
N LYS A 328 -25.39 -25.40 3.31
CA LYS A 328 -26.60 -25.27 4.13
C LYS A 328 -27.04 -23.82 4.33
N GLU A 329 -26.14 -22.94 4.73
CA GLU A 329 -26.45 -21.51 4.92
C GLU A 329 -26.81 -20.82 3.60
N ALA A 330 -26.16 -21.18 2.49
CA ALA A 330 -26.48 -20.65 1.17
C ALA A 330 -27.86 -21.12 0.66
N LEU A 331 -28.20 -22.42 0.75
CA LEU A 331 -29.52 -22.92 0.35
C LEU A 331 -30.66 -22.27 1.17
N LYS A 332 -30.45 -22.10 2.48
CA LYS A 332 -31.36 -21.35 3.37
C LYS A 332 -31.52 -19.90 2.94
N GLY A 333 -30.43 -19.22 2.58
CA GLY A 333 -30.46 -17.85 2.05
C GLY A 333 -31.18 -17.74 0.69
N LEU A 334 -31.02 -18.72 -0.20
CA LEU A 334 -31.76 -18.79 -1.46
C LEU A 334 -33.26 -18.97 -1.24
N ALA A 335 -33.67 -19.85 -0.32
CA ALA A 335 -35.08 -20.04 0.03
C ALA A 335 -35.70 -18.77 0.64
N MET A 336 -34.92 -17.99 1.42
CA MET A 336 -35.36 -16.70 1.95
C MET A 336 -35.54 -15.62 0.86
N ARG A 337 -34.74 -15.65 -0.21
CA ARG A 337 -34.77 -14.62 -1.28
C ARG A 337 -35.69 -14.94 -2.45
N TYR A 338 -35.84 -16.21 -2.81
CA TYR A 338 -36.62 -16.65 -3.97
C TYR A 338 -37.86 -17.48 -3.62
N GLY A 339 -38.07 -17.80 -2.33
CA GLY A 339 -39.11 -18.71 -1.86
C GLY A 339 -38.67 -20.18 -1.86
N ASP A 340 -39.55 -21.02 -1.32
CA ASP A 340 -39.42 -22.48 -1.27
C ASP A 340 -40.63 -23.09 -2.03
N PRO A 341 -40.41 -23.86 -3.12
CA PRO A 341 -39.13 -24.29 -3.68
C PRO A 341 -38.37 -23.18 -4.43
N ILE A 342 -37.04 -23.22 -4.34
CA ILE A 342 -36.13 -22.33 -5.06
C ILE A 342 -36.23 -22.60 -6.57
N PRO A 343 -36.30 -21.57 -7.45
CA PRO A 343 -36.36 -21.77 -8.91
C PRO A 343 -35.13 -22.51 -9.46
N GLN A 344 -35.36 -23.48 -10.35
CA GLN A 344 -34.31 -24.38 -10.86
C GLN A 344 -33.08 -23.66 -11.42
N HIS A 345 -33.26 -22.62 -12.23
CA HIS A 345 -32.15 -21.86 -12.82
C HIS A 345 -31.25 -21.16 -11.78
N VAL A 346 -31.77 -20.88 -10.57
CA VAL A 346 -30.99 -20.34 -9.44
C VAL A 346 -30.20 -21.46 -8.77
N LEU A 347 -30.79 -22.66 -8.63
CA LEU A 347 -30.10 -23.85 -8.15
C LEU A 347 -28.99 -24.29 -9.11
N ASP A 348 -29.22 -24.28 -10.42
CA ASP A 348 -28.23 -24.63 -11.44
C ASP A 348 -26.99 -23.72 -11.36
N ARG A 349 -27.21 -22.40 -11.19
CA ARG A 349 -26.14 -21.42 -10.95
C ARG A 349 -25.45 -21.66 -9.60
N PHE A 350 -26.20 -21.95 -8.54
CA PHE A 350 -25.64 -22.23 -7.21
C PHE A 350 -24.74 -23.47 -7.21
N GLU A 351 -25.17 -24.58 -7.79
CA GLU A 351 -24.35 -25.79 -7.94
C GLU A 351 -23.10 -25.51 -8.78
N THR A 352 -23.22 -24.72 -9.86
CA THR A 352 -22.09 -24.29 -10.69
C THR A 352 -21.06 -23.49 -9.89
N GLU A 353 -21.48 -22.56 -9.01
CA GLU A 353 -20.55 -21.83 -8.14
C GLU A 353 -19.93 -22.73 -7.07
N MET A 354 -20.70 -23.65 -6.49
CA MET A 354 -20.20 -24.58 -5.46
C MET A 354 -19.16 -25.57 -6.01
N THR A 355 -19.25 -26.02 -7.27
CA THR A 355 -18.20 -26.87 -7.89
C THR A 355 -16.88 -26.14 -8.12
N VAL A 356 -16.86 -24.81 -8.00
CA VAL A 356 -15.61 -24.01 -8.01
C VAL A 356 -15.17 -23.67 -6.57
N ILE A 357 -16.08 -23.21 -5.71
CA ILE A 357 -15.76 -22.75 -4.34
C ILE A 357 -15.24 -23.88 -3.46
N GLY A 358 -15.86 -25.07 -3.50
CA GLY A 358 -15.48 -26.22 -2.68
C GLY A 358 -14.06 -26.73 -2.99
N PRO A 359 -13.77 -27.17 -4.24
CA PRO A 359 -12.46 -27.67 -4.62
C PRO A 359 -11.30 -26.65 -4.52
N MET A 360 -11.58 -25.34 -4.57
CA MET A 360 -10.58 -24.31 -4.30
C MET A 360 -10.31 -24.06 -2.80
N GLY A 361 -11.08 -24.70 -1.89
CA GLY A 361 -10.95 -24.54 -0.44
C GLY A 361 -11.60 -23.26 0.12
N PHE A 362 -12.22 -22.43 -0.72
CA PHE A 362 -12.69 -21.09 -0.36
C PHE A 362 -13.97 -21.08 0.49
N SER A 363 -14.57 -22.25 0.75
CA SER A 363 -15.78 -22.38 1.57
C SER A 363 -15.68 -21.70 2.94
N SER A 364 -14.52 -21.80 3.61
CA SER A 364 -14.29 -21.14 4.90
C SER A 364 -14.27 -19.61 4.78
N TYR A 365 -13.65 -19.07 3.71
CA TYR A 365 -13.62 -17.63 3.47
C TYR A 365 -15.01 -17.03 3.30
N PHE A 366 -15.89 -17.68 2.52
CA PHE A 366 -17.28 -17.25 2.39
C PHE A 366 -18.01 -17.27 3.75
N LEU A 367 -17.80 -18.28 4.58
CA LEU A 367 -18.40 -18.34 5.93
C LEU A 367 -17.91 -17.20 6.83
N VAL A 368 -16.60 -16.92 6.85
CA VAL A 368 -15.99 -15.80 7.59
C VAL A 368 -16.56 -14.45 7.13
N VAL A 369 -16.61 -14.20 5.82
CA VAL A 369 -17.15 -12.94 5.26
C VAL A 369 -18.65 -12.80 5.58
N ALA A 370 -19.44 -13.86 5.39
CA ALA A 370 -20.87 -13.86 5.67
C ALA A 370 -21.18 -13.62 7.15
N ASP A 371 -20.38 -14.18 8.05
CA ASP A 371 -20.45 -13.94 9.49
C ASP A 371 -20.17 -12.47 9.87
N ILE A 372 -19.12 -11.87 9.31
CA ILE A 372 -18.82 -10.44 9.49
C ILE A 372 -20.00 -9.57 9.00
N CYS A 373 -20.54 -9.88 7.82
CA CYS A 373 -21.69 -9.17 7.24
C CYS A 373 -22.97 -9.34 8.09
N ARG A 374 -23.19 -10.53 8.64
CA ARG A 374 -24.32 -10.85 9.53
C ARG A 374 -24.21 -10.08 10.85
N HIS A 375 -23.04 -10.13 11.50
CA HIS A 375 -22.80 -9.40 12.74
C HIS A 375 -23.03 -7.89 12.59
N ALA A 376 -22.61 -7.30 11.47
CA ALA A 376 -22.85 -5.89 11.18
C ALA A 376 -24.36 -5.58 11.16
N ARG A 377 -25.16 -6.36 10.40
CA ARG A 377 -26.62 -6.19 10.32
C ARG A 377 -27.29 -6.37 11.69
N ASP A 378 -26.98 -7.46 12.39
CA ASP A 378 -27.54 -7.78 13.71
C ASP A 378 -27.25 -6.69 14.77
N ASN A 379 -26.11 -6.01 14.65
CA ASN A 379 -25.68 -4.93 15.55
C ASN A 379 -25.98 -3.52 15.04
N ARG A 380 -26.78 -3.40 13.97
CA ARG A 380 -27.18 -2.14 13.32
C ARG A 380 -25.98 -1.27 12.90
N ILE A 381 -24.96 -1.91 12.35
CA ILE A 381 -23.83 -1.26 11.68
C ILE A 381 -24.15 -1.26 10.18
N SER A 382 -24.28 -0.07 9.60
CA SER A 382 -24.65 0.12 8.21
C SER A 382 -23.56 -0.49 7.29
N LEU A 383 -23.97 -1.40 6.41
CA LEU A 383 -23.13 -2.21 5.53
C LEU A 383 -23.50 -1.92 4.06
N GLY A 384 -22.50 -1.79 3.18
CA GLY A 384 -22.71 -1.61 1.75
C GLY A 384 -23.35 -2.83 1.06
N PRO A 385 -23.94 -2.67 -0.15
CA PRO A 385 -24.59 -3.77 -0.88
C PRO A 385 -23.61 -4.78 -1.51
N GLY A 386 -22.30 -4.62 -1.29
CA GLY A 386 -21.22 -5.35 -1.96
C GLY A 386 -20.54 -4.50 -3.05
N ARG A 387 -19.26 -4.80 -3.33
CA ARG A 387 -18.45 -4.10 -4.33
C ARG A 387 -17.32 -4.98 -4.86
N GLY A 388 -16.66 -4.54 -5.94
CA GLY A 388 -15.66 -5.35 -6.62
C GLY A 388 -16.31 -6.41 -7.50
N SER A 389 -15.72 -7.60 -7.60
CA SER A 389 -16.28 -8.71 -8.40
C SER A 389 -17.20 -9.65 -7.61
N CYS A 390 -17.20 -9.61 -6.27
CA CYS A 390 -17.99 -10.52 -5.43
C CYS A 390 -19.51 -10.45 -5.68
N THR A 391 -20.01 -9.32 -6.19
CA THR A 391 -21.40 -9.13 -6.62
C THR A 391 -21.81 -10.01 -7.79
N GLY A 392 -20.87 -10.70 -8.45
CA GLY A 392 -21.15 -11.73 -9.47
C GLY A 392 -21.49 -13.12 -8.92
N SER A 393 -21.45 -13.34 -7.60
CA SER A 393 -21.70 -14.66 -6.99
C SER A 393 -23.11 -14.78 -6.40
N ILE A 394 -23.85 -15.81 -6.81
CA ILE A 394 -25.11 -16.19 -6.18
C ILE A 394 -24.89 -16.72 -4.76
N VAL A 395 -23.75 -17.36 -4.47
CA VAL A 395 -23.39 -17.81 -3.11
C VAL A 395 -23.15 -16.62 -2.19
N ALA A 396 -22.47 -15.56 -2.67
CA ALA A 396 -22.30 -14.31 -1.91
C ALA A 396 -23.62 -13.57 -1.67
N TYR A 397 -24.52 -13.57 -2.67
CA TYR A 397 -25.86 -12.99 -2.53
C TYR A 397 -26.71 -13.78 -1.54
N ALA A 398 -26.75 -15.11 -1.65
CA ALA A 398 -27.48 -16.00 -0.75
C ALA A 398 -27.02 -15.84 0.72
N THR A 399 -25.71 -15.80 0.95
CA THR A 399 -25.12 -15.63 2.30
C THR A 399 -25.12 -14.19 2.81
N ARG A 400 -25.74 -13.23 2.09
CA ARG A 400 -25.85 -11.80 2.42
C ARG A 400 -24.51 -11.06 2.56
N ILE A 401 -23.46 -11.61 1.96
CA ILE A 401 -22.21 -10.88 1.69
C ILE A 401 -22.51 -9.71 0.73
N THR A 402 -23.36 -9.96 -0.25
CA THR A 402 -23.88 -8.95 -1.17
C THR A 402 -25.41 -8.88 -1.10
N GLU A 403 -25.97 -7.74 -1.53
CA GLU A 403 -27.42 -7.49 -1.59
C GLU A 403 -27.89 -7.13 -3.01
N LEU A 404 -26.98 -7.21 -4.00
CA LEU A 404 -27.29 -7.04 -5.42
C LEU A 404 -27.47 -8.43 -6.06
N CYS A 405 -28.60 -8.67 -6.73
CA CYS A 405 -28.86 -9.94 -7.39
C CYS A 405 -27.97 -10.09 -8.65
N PRO A 406 -27.10 -11.13 -8.73
CA PRO A 406 -26.22 -11.30 -9.89
C PRO A 406 -26.99 -11.69 -11.17
N LEU A 407 -28.12 -12.38 -11.04
CA LEU A 407 -28.89 -12.87 -12.19
C LEU A 407 -29.68 -11.75 -12.86
N GLU A 408 -30.33 -10.90 -12.07
CA GLU A 408 -31.12 -9.75 -12.56
C GLU A 408 -30.25 -8.72 -13.31
N HIS A 409 -29.01 -8.50 -12.86
CA HIS A 409 -28.09 -7.54 -13.46
C HIS A 409 -27.03 -8.18 -14.39
N GLY A 410 -27.17 -9.46 -14.75
CA GLY A 410 -26.30 -10.15 -15.72
C GLY A 410 -24.84 -10.30 -15.30
N LEU A 411 -24.57 -10.39 -14.00
CA LEU A 411 -23.22 -10.41 -13.42
C LEU A 411 -22.59 -11.81 -13.49
N LEU A 412 -21.33 -11.86 -13.92
CA LEU A 412 -20.57 -13.08 -14.18
C LEU A 412 -19.80 -13.54 -12.93
N PHE A 413 -19.89 -14.83 -12.59
CA PHE A 413 -19.19 -15.42 -11.45
C PHE A 413 -17.69 -15.62 -11.73
N GLU A 414 -17.35 -15.95 -12.98
CA GLU A 414 -16.00 -16.25 -13.45
C GLU A 414 -15.08 -15.02 -13.43
N ARG A 415 -15.69 -13.82 -13.32
CA ARG A 415 -15.02 -12.55 -13.05
C ARG A 415 -14.50 -12.46 -11.59
N PHE A 416 -15.18 -13.14 -10.66
CA PHE A 416 -14.82 -13.22 -9.24
C PHE A 416 -13.88 -14.39 -8.99
N LEU A 417 -14.32 -15.60 -9.34
CA LEU A 417 -13.57 -16.84 -9.19
C LEU A 417 -13.46 -17.52 -10.55
N ASN A 418 -12.30 -17.36 -11.19
CA ASN A 418 -12.01 -17.96 -12.48
C ASN A 418 -11.58 -19.43 -12.29
N PRO A 419 -12.34 -20.43 -12.78
CA PRO A 419 -12.02 -21.85 -12.56
C PRO A 419 -10.66 -22.26 -13.15
N GLU A 420 -10.17 -21.55 -14.17
CA GLU A 420 -8.88 -21.80 -14.82
C GLU A 420 -7.69 -21.20 -14.05
N ARG A 421 -7.93 -20.43 -12.98
CA ARG A 421 -6.86 -19.76 -12.23
C ARG A 421 -7.21 -19.56 -10.75
N ILE A 422 -6.78 -20.51 -9.91
CA ILE A 422 -6.85 -20.40 -8.44
C ILE A 422 -6.16 -19.10 -7.98
N ASN A 423 -6.90 -18.26 -7.25
CA ASN A 423 -6.42 -17.09 -6.51
C ASN A 423 -7.32 -16.92 -5.28
N PRO A 424 -6.80 -16.44 -4.14
CA PRO A 424 -7.67 -16.00 -3.05
C PRO A 424 -8.72 -15.00 -3.55
N PRO A 425 -10.01 -15.15 -3.19
CA PRO A 425 -11.02 -14.14 -3.45
C PRO A 425 -10.71 -12.86 -2.66
N ASP A 426 -10.94 -11.71 -3.29
CA ASP A 426 -10.82 -10.39 -2.64
C ASP A 426 -12.22 -9.78 -2.48
N VAL A 427 -12.67 -9.65 -1.23
CA VAL A 427 -13.99 -9.11 -0.86
C VAL A 427 -13.80 -7.93 0.10
N ASP A 428 -13.79 -6.73 -0.49
CA ASP A 428 -13.91 -5.48 0.22
C ASP A 428 -15.30 -5.35 0.88
N LEU A 429 -15.34 -4.99 2.16
CA LEU A 429 -16.56 -4.71 2.92
C LEU A 429 -16.63 -3.23 3.30
N ASP A 430 -17.71 -2.56 2.90
CA ASP A 430 -17.94 -1.15 3.24
C ASP A 430 -18.82 -1.02 4.50
N PHE A 431 -18.36 -0.26 5.48
CA PHE A 431 -19.09 0.03 6.72
C PHE A 431 -19.26 1.53 6.94
N ASP A 432 -20.23 1.94 7.76
CA ASP A 432 -20.28 3.30 8.33
C ASP A 432 -18.92 3.67 8.97
N ASP A 433 -18.35 4.82 8.57
CA ASP A 433 -17.03 5.28 9.04
C ASP A 433 -17.01 5.56 10.55
N ARG A 434 -18.17 5.84 11.15
CA ARG A 434 -18.36 5.98 12.59
C ARG A 434 -18.29 4.66 13.38
N GLN A 435 -18.49 3.52 12.71
CA GLN A 435 -18.68 2.20 13.34
C GLN A 435 -17.64 1.16 12.95
N ARG A 436 -16.89 1.37 11.86
CA ARG A 436 -15.85 0.49 11.31
C ARG A 436 -15.01 -0.24 12.38
N ASP A 437 -14.51 0.49 13.37
CA ASP A 437 -13.57 -0.07 14.35
C ASP A 437 -14.21 -1.11 15.28
N ARG A 438 -15.55 -1.09 15.44
CA ARG A 438 -16.30 -2.18 16.11
C ARG A 438 -16.26 -3.48 15.30
N MET A 439 -16.23 -3.41 13.98
CA MET A 439 -16.09 -4.61 13.12
C MET A 439 -14.68 -5.20 13.20
N VAL A 440 -13.65 -4.34 13.28
CA VAL A 440 -12.26 -4.78 13.52
C VAL A 440 -12.13 -5.41 14.92
N GLN A 441 -12.76 -4.82 15.94
CA GLN A 441 -12.82 -5.39 17.28
C GLN A 441 -13.52 -6.75 17.29
N TYR A 442 -14.71 -6.86 16.66
CA TYR A 442 -15.45 -8.12 16.56
C TYR A 442 -14.61 -9.25 15.94
N VAL A 443 -13.93 -8.97 14.83
CA VAL A 443 -13.06 -9.95 14.18
C VAL A 443 -11.87 -10.35 15.07
N THR A 444 -11.28 -9.38 15.76
CA THR A 444 -10.16 -9.63 16.69
C THR A 444 -10.58 -10.42 17.93
N GLU A 445 -11.82 -10.26 18.39
CA GLU A 445 -12.39 -11.02 19.51
C GLU A 445 -12.85 -12.43 19.10
N LYS A 446 -13.45 -12.58 17.91
CA LYS A 446 -13.98 -13.87 17.42
C LYS A 446 -12.91 -14.79 16.83
N TYR A 447 -12.05 -14.26 15.95
CA TYR A 447 -11.01 -15.04 15.28
C TYR A 447 -9.66 -15.00 16.04
N GLY A 448 -9.56 -14.13 17.05
CA GLY A 448 -8.51 -14.15 18.06
C GLY A 448 -7.33 -13.22 17.76
N ALA A 449 -6.92 -12.46 18.78
CA ALA A 449 -5.91 -11.40 18.67
C ALA A 449 -4.44 -11.87 18.49
N GLU A 450 -4.21 -13.15 18.18
CA GLU A 450 -2.93 -13.71 17.70
C GLU A 450 -2.97 -14.05 16.19
N TYR A 451 -4.18 -14.10 15.62
CA TYR A 451 -4.48 -14.50 14.24
C TYR A 451 -4.95 -13.30 13.39
N THR A 452 -5.16 -12.13 14.01
CA THR A 452 -5.66 -10.90 13.38
C THR A 452 -4.76 -9.69 13.63
N ALA A 453 -4.60 -8.84 12.62
CA ALA A 453 -3.89 -7.55 12.71
C ALA A 453 -4.37 -6.56 11.65
N MET A 454 -4.25 -5.25 11.89
CA MET A 454 -4.33 -4.24 10.83
C MET A 454 -3.09 -4.29 9.93
N VAL A 455 -3.16 -3.88 8.67
CA VAL A 455 -1.96 -3.84 7.80
C VAL A 455 -1.13 -2.56 7.98
N ASN A 456 0.19 -2.69 7.93
CA ASN A 456 1.17 -1.60 7.87
C ASN A 456 1.11 -0.80 6.56
N THR A 457 1.63 0.42 6.57
CA THR A 457 1.88 1.22 5.36
C THR A 457 3.17 2.01 5.49
N PHE A 458 4.07 1.90 4.51
CA PHE A 458 5.36 2.60 4.53
C PHE A 458 5.26 3.98 3.88
N GLY A 459 5.42 5.03 4.69
CA GLY A 459 5.38 6.43 4.24
C GLY A 459 6.65 6.83 3.51
N LYS A 460 6.80 6.52 2.22
CA LYS A 460 7.97 6.95 1.42
C LYS A 460 8.00 8.46 1.17
N ILE A 461 9.19 9.06 1.19
CA ILE A 461 9.42 10.50 1.00
C ILE A 461 9.24 10.85 -0.49
N LYS A 462 8.05 11.33 -0.88
CA LYS A 462 7.73 11.79 -2.25
C LYS A 462 8.39 13.15 -2.58
N ALA A 463 8.76 13.39 -3.84
CA ALA A 463 9.28 14.65 -4.41
C ALA A 463 8.89 15.95 -3.68
N LYS A 464 7.58 16.24 -3.59
CA LYS A 464 7.05 17.47 -2.97
C LYS A 464 7.37 17.59 -1.47
N ASN A 465 7.49 16.47 -0.75
CA ASN A 465 7.94 16.48 0.63
C ASN A 465 9.47 16.53 0.73
N ALA A 466 10.20 15.81 -0.15
CA ALA A 466 11.65 15.86 -0.22
C ALA A 466 12.18 17.30 -0.39
N ILE A 467 11.59 18.08 -1.30
CA ILE A 467 11.91 19.50 -1.51
C ILE A 467 11.63 20.35 -0.27
N LYS A 468 10.44 20.19 0.35
CA LYS A 468 10.05 21.00 1.53
C LYS A 468 10.91 20.69 2.75
N ASP A 469 11.26 19.42 2.95
CA ASP A 469 12.14 19.01 4.04
C ASP A 469 13.61 19.42 3.79
N SER A 470 14.10 19.31 2.55
CA SER A 470 15.44 19.81 2.17
C SER A 470 15.54 21.33 2.33
N SER A 471 14.51 22.07 1.89
CA SER A 471 14.39 23.51 2.13
C SER A 471 14.39 23.86 3.62
N ARG A 472 13.78 23.02 4.46
CA ARG A 472 13.70 23.20 5.93
C ARG A 472 15.05 22.98 6.61
N ILE A 473 15.74 21.87 6.34
CA ILE A 473 17.03 21.56 6.99
C ILE A 473 18.17 22.49 6.52
N LEU A 474 18.08 23.03 5.30
CA LEU A 474 18.99 24.06 4.78
C LEU A 474 18.65 25.48 5.28
N GLY A 475 17.69 25.63 6.21
CA GLY A 475 17.37 26.89 6.88
C GLY A 475 16.57 27.91 6.05
N TYR A 476 16.12 27.56 4.84
CA TYR A 476 15.33 28.46 4.01
C TYR A 476 13.89 28.63 4.54
N PRO A 477 13.25 29.80 4.34
CA PRO A 477 11.86 30.02 4.73
C PRO A 477 10.89 29.03 4.05
N TYR A 478 9.84 28.61 4.75
CA TYR A 478 8.81 27.68 4.24
C TYR A 478 8.25 28.07 2.85
N ALA A 479 8.11 29.38 2.57
CA ALA A 479 7.67 29.90 1.29
C ALA A 479 8.60 29.57 0.10
N HIS A 480 9.91 29.36 0.35
CA HIS A 480 10.88 28.97 -0.67
C HIS A 480 10.61 27.53 -1.15
N GLY A 481 10.46 26.57 -0.21
CA GLY A 481 10.06 25.20 -0.53
C GLY A 481 8.70 25.11 -1.21
N GLU A 482 7.70 25.87 -0.74
CA GLU A 482 6.39 25.96 -1.41
C GLU A 482 6.50 26.44 -2.86
N ARG A 483 7.31 27.47 -3.14
CA ARG A 483 7.55 27.97 -4.51
C ARG A 483 8.10 26.87 -5.41
N ILE A 484 9.17 26.20 -5.00
CA ILE A 484 9.79 25.12 -5.80
C ILE A 484 8.78 24.00 -6.07
N THR A 485 7.96 23.61 -5.08
CA THR A 485 6.96 22.54 -5.28
C THR A 485 5.78 22.88 -6.17
N LYS A 486 5.61 24.15 -6.56
CA LYS A 486 4.58 24.59 -7.52
C LYS A 486 5.05 24.55 -8.97
N ALA A 487 6.35 24.65 -9.21
CA ALA A 487 6.98 24.46 -10.53
C ALA A 487 7.13 22.97 -10.91
N LEU A 488 6.83 22.04 -9.99
CA LEU A 488 6.75 20.62 -10.31
C LEU A 488 5.47 20.30 -11.10
N PRO A 489 5.54 19.40 -12.10
CA PRO A 489 4.37 18.91 -12.82
C PRO A 489 3.23 18.43 -11.90
N PRO A 490 1.96 18.56 -12.33
CA PRO A 490 0.80 18.10 -11.57
C PRO A 490 0.80 16.58 -11.40
N ASP A 491 0.15 16.08 -10.35
CA ASP A 491 0.11 14.64 -10.06
C ASP A 491 -0.81 13.93 -11.07
N GLN A 492 -0.24 13.14 -11.99
CA GLN A 492 -1.02 12.34 -12.94
C GLN A 492 -1.56 11.10 -12.23
N ASN A 493 -2.88 10.87 -12.25
CA ASN A 493 -3.53 9.74 -11.57
C ASN A 493 -3.13 9.61 -10.07
N GLY A 494 -2.92 10.75 -9.39
CA GLY A 494 -2.48 10.78 -7.97
C GLY A 494 -1.00 10.41 -7.74
N LYS A 495 -0.20 10.28 -8.80
CA LYS A 495 1.25 10.02 -8.74
C LYS A 495 2.03 11.30 -9.11
N PRO A 496 2.86 11.85 -8.20
CA PRO A 496 3.79 12.92 -8.56
C PRO A 496 4.89 12.40 -9.48
N ALA A 497 5.51 13.29 -10.26
CA ALA A 497 6.74 12.95 -10.96
C ALA A 497 7.90 12.77 -9.95
N PRO A 498 8.74 11.72 -10.07
CA PRO A 498 10.01 11.63 -9.34
C PRO A 498 10.95 12.79 -9.68
N LEU A 499 11.83 13.17 -8.76
CA LEU A 499 12.83 14.23 -9.01
C LEU A 499 13.86 13.80 -10.06
N ALA A 500 14.16 12.50 -10.20
CA ALA A 500 15.00 11.99 -11.29
C ALA A 500 14.38 12.26 -12.68
N ALA A 501 13.06 12.06 -12.81
CA ALA A 501 12.31 12.25 -14.05
C ALA A 501 12.20 13.72 -14.51
N VAL A 502 12.55 14.68 -13.64
CA VAL A 502 12.68 16.10 -14.01
C VAL A 502 13.89 16.35 -14.92
N PHE A 503 14.96 15.54 -14.77
CA PHE A 503 16.24 15.75 -15.43
C PHE A 503 16.58 14.69 -16.51
N ASP A 504 15.79 13.64 -16.62
CA ASP A 504 15.94 12.56 -17.61
C ASP A 504 15.21 12.90 -18.93
N PRO A 505 15.93 13.16 -20.06
CA PRO A 505 15.31 13.48 -21.34
C PRO A 505 14.53 12.34 -22.00
N SER A 506 14.73 11.09 -21.55
CA SER A 506 14.03 9.91 -22.08
C SER A 506 12.67 9.68 -21.43
N HIS A 507 12.42 10.30 -20.27
CA HIS A 507 11.20 10.11 -19.51
C HIS A 507 10.02 10.89 -20.13
N GLU A 508 8.88 10.24 -20.34
CA GLU A 508 7.67 10.80 -21.00
C GLU A 508 7.28 12.21 -20.50
N ARG A 509 7.41 12.42 -19.19
CA ARG A 509 7.03 13.66 -18.49
C ARG A 509 8.09 14.77 -18.51
N TYR A 510 9.25 14.56 -19.16
CA TYR A 510 10.34 15.54 -19.24
C TYR A 510 9.87 16.88 -19.81
N GLY A 511 8.96 16.86 -20.80
CA GLY A 511 8.38 18.07 -21.41
C GLY A 511 7.57 18.93 -20.43
N GLU A 512 6.94 18.34 -19.41
CA GLU A 512 6.14 19.07 -18.41
C GLU A 512 7.02 19.84 -17.42
N ALA A 513 8.26 19.40 -17.18
CA ALA A 513 9.11 19.87 -16.09
C ALA A 513 10.08 21.02 -16.47
N GLY A 514 9.70 21.86 -17.44
CA GLY A 514 10.54 22.96 -17.94
C GLY A 514 10.84 24.04 -16.90
N GLU A 515 9.82 24.50 -16.15
CA GLU A 515 9.95 25.58 -15.16
C GLU A 515 10.92 25.20 -14.02
N ILE A 516 10.75 24.01 -13.44
CA ILE A 516 11.60 23.51 -12.35
C ILE A 516 13.06 23.29 -12.79
N ARG A 517 13.33 22.89 -14.04
CA ARG A 517 14.70 22.87 -14.59
C ARG A 517 15.26 24.28 -14.74
N GLN A 518 14.50 25.22 -15.30
CA GLN A 518 14.94 26.61 -15.42
C GLN A 518 15.28 27.23 -14.06
N MET A 519 14.53 26.92 -13.00
CA MET A 519 14.87 27.32 -11.64
C MET A 519 16.16 26.66 -11.14
N TYR A 520 16.35 25.35 -11.36
CA TYR A 520 17.57 24.62 -10.99
C TYR A 520 18.84 25.18 -11.65
N ASP A 521 18.75 25.56 -12.94
CA ASP A 521 19.89 26.07 -13.71
C ASP A 521 20.27 27.52 -13.34
N ASN A 522 19.30 28.34 -12.92
CA ASN A 522 19.50 29.78 -12.70
C ASN A 522 19.60 30.16 -11.20
N GLU A 523 19.12 29.35 -10.27
CA GLU A 523 19.02 29.69 -8.85
C GLU A 523 19.82 28.70 -7.96
N GLN A 524 20.94 29.16 -7.39
CA GLN A 524 21.86 28.30 -6.62
C GLN A 524 21.26 27.71 -5.33
N ASP A 525 20.31 28.40 -4.72
CA ASP A 525 19.55 27.92 -3.56
C ASP A 525 18.56 26.81 -3.95
N VAL A 526 17.81 26.99 -5.05
CA VAL A 526 16.96 25.95 -5.65
C VAL A 526 17.80 24.73 -6.04
N LYS A 527 18.95 24.92 -6.68
CA LYS A 527 19.88 23.84 -7.02
C LYS A 527 20.24 23.01 -5.79
N ARG A 528 20.70 23.66 -4.71
CA ARG A 528 21.02 23.00 -3.43
C ARG A 528 19.84 22.23 -2.85
N VAL A 529 18.65 22.85 -2.81
CA VAL A 529 17.43 22.20 -2.28
C VAL A 529 17.06 20.95 -3.08
N ILE A 530 17.19 20.99 -4.42
CA ILE A 530 16.84 19.86 -5.29
C ILE A 530 17.89 18.75 -5.22
N ASP A 531 19.19 19.08 -5.18
CA ASP A 531 20.25 18.08 -5.05
C ASP A 531 20.12 17.32 -3.71
N THR A 532 19.90 18.02 -2.60
CA THR A 532 19.62 17.38 -1.30
C THR A 532 18.31 16.57 -1.35
N ALA A 533 17.26 17.08 -2.00
CA ALA A 533 15.98 16.37 -2.11
C ALA A 533 16.07 15.07 -2.92
N ARG A 534 16.93 15.02 -3.95
CA ARG A 534 17.19 13.79 -4.73
C ARG A 534 17.86 12.70 -3.89
N GLY A 535 18.73 13.06 -2.94
CA GLY A 535 19.36 12.10 -2.02
C GLY A 535 18.36 11.42 -1.07
N VAL A 536 17.34 12.14 -0.61
CA VAL A 536 16.34 11.62 0.36
C VAL A 536 15.02 11.14 -0.26
N GLU A 537 14.78 11.34 -1.56
CA GLU A 537 13.55 10.88 -2.21
C GLU A 537 13.44 9.34 -2.20
N GLY A 538 12.22 8.85 -1.94
CA GLY A 538 11.87 7.43 -2.01
C GLY A 538 12.26 6.60 -0.79
N LEU A 539 13.07 7.12 0.13
CA LEU A 539 13.36 6.50 1.43
C LEU A 539 12.10 6.46 2.32
N THR A 540 12.03 5.52 3.26
CA THR A 540 10.89 5.35 4.15
C THR A 540 10.98 6.22 5.40
N ARG A 541 9.95 7.06 5.64
CA ARG A 541 9.86 8.00 6.77
C ARG A 541 9.35 7.37 8.06
N GLY A 542 8.53 6.33 7.95
CA GLY A 542 7.75 5.82 9.07
C GLY A 542 6.62 4.89 8.64
N THR A 543 6.10 4.14 9.61
CA THR A 543 4.92 3.28 9.51
C THR A 543 3.62 4.06 9.74
N GLY A 544 2.60 3.79 8.93
CA GLY A 544 1.20 4.13 9.17
C GLY A 544 0.33 2.87 9.21
N VAL A 545 -0.99 3.02 9.34
CA VAL A 545 -1.96 1.91 9.29
C VAL A 545 -2.80 2.04 8.03
N HIS A 546 -3.01 0.93 7.32
CA HIS A 546 -3.87 0.89 6.14
C HIS A 546 -5.31 1.26 6.52
N ALA A 547 -5.96 2.09 5.71
CA ALA A 547 -7.27 2.67 6.06
C ALA A 547 -8.42 1.63 6.11
N ALA A 548 -8.22 0.46 5.50
CA ALA A 548 -9.22 -0.60 5.41
C ALA A 548 -8.67 -1.97 5.83
N ALA A 549 -7.60 -2.44 5.19
CA ALA A 549 -7.08 -3.82 5.32
C ALA A 549 -6.80 -4.33 6.75
N VAL A 550 -7.37 -5.50 7.01
CA VAL A 550 -7.13 -6.41 8.13
C VAL A 550 -6.55 -7.71 7.55
N ILE A 551 -5.55 -8.30 8.22
CA ILE A 551 -5.12 -9.68 7.95
C ILE A 551 -5.87 -10.64 8.88
N LEU A 552 -6.33 -11.76 8.33
CA LEU A 552 -6.78 -12.93 9.06
C LEU A 552 -5.91 -14.14 8.65
N SER A 553 -5.63 -15.04 9.59
CA SER A 553 -4.77 -16.21 9.41
C SER A 553 -5.31 -17.41 10.19
N LYS A 554 -5.00 -18.64 9.75
CA LYS A 554 -5.26 -19.87 10.53
C LYS A 554 -4.10 -20.25 11.46
N THR A 555 -2.87 -19.83 11.16
CA THR A 555 -1.73 -19.92 12.09
C THR A 555 -1.47 -18.58 12.79
N LYS A 556 -0.74 -18.60 13.91
CA LYS A 556 -0.40 -17.39 14.65
C LYS A 556 0.48 -16.49 13.80
N LEU A 557 0.11 -15.22 13.68
CA LEU A 557 0.80 -14.27 12.81
C LEU A 557 2.30 -14.14 13.14
N THR A 558 2.69 -14.25 14.41
CA THR A 558 4.10 -14.18 14.85
C THR A 558 5.01 -15.29 14.31
N ASP A 559 4.43 -16.40 13.85
CA ASP A 559 5.17 -17.58 13.40
C ASP A 559 5.41 -17.54 11.87
N ARG A 560 4.87 -16.50 11.20
CA ARG A 560 5.03 -16.18 9.77
C ARG A 560 5.58 -14.76 9.54
N ILE A 561 5.14 -13.75 10.31
CA ILE A 561 5.49 -12.34 10.14
C ILE A 561 5.82 -11.65 11.49
N PRO A 562 6.69 -10.62 11.51
CA PRO A 562 6.78 -9.73 12.66
C PRO A 562 5.51 -8.89 12.76
N LEU A 563 5.16 -8.44 13.97
CA LEU A 563 4.07 -7.48 14.23
C LEU A 563 4.60 -6.28 15.04
N HIS A 564 3.86 -5.18 15.08
CA HIS A 564 4.12 -4.07 15.98
C HIS A 564 2.82 -3.40 16.47
N MET A 565 2.90 -2.57 17.52
CA MET A 565 1.75 -1.89 18.11
C MET A 565 1.91 -0.37 18.04
N ARG A 566 0.86 0.33 17.59
CA ARG A 566 0.84 1.79 17.57
C ARG A 566 0.64 2.35 18.97
N ALA A 567 1.63 3.09 19.46
CA ALA A 567 1.71 3.57 20.84
C ALA A 567 0.63 4.60 21.25
N SER A 568 -0.13 5.17 20.31
CA SER A 568 -1.19 6.15 20.60
C SER A 568 -2.52 5.54 21.03
N ASP A 569 -2.82 4.31 20.60
CA ASP A 569 -4.14 3.67 20.73
C ASP A 569 -4.10 2.14 20.93
N GLY A 570 -2.92 1.51 20.84
CA GLY A 570 -2.76 0.08 21.06
C GLY A 570 -3.15 -0.80 19.87
N VAL A 571 -3.40 -0.22 18.69
CA VAL A 571 -3.72 -1.00 17.49
C VAL A 571 -2.55 -1.91 17.11
N LYS A 572 -2.82 -3.21 16.98
CA LYS A 572 -1.90 -4.24 16.48
C LYS A 572 -1.83 -4.19 14.96
N ILE A 573 -0.61 -4.19 14.42
CA ILE A 573 -0.32 -3.94 13.01
C ILE A 573 0.70 -4.99 12.53
N THR A 574 0.59 -5.42 11.28
CA THR A 574 1.63 -6.24 10.62
C THR A 574 2.98 -5.53 10.61
N GLY A 575 4.08 -6.28 10.54
CA GLY A 575 5.39 -5.71 10.27
C GLY A 575 5.56 -5.38 8.78
N PHE A 576 5.11 -6.28 7.90
CA PHE A 576 5.13 -6.10 6.44
C PHE A 576 3.88 -5.37 5.91
N ASP A 577 3.90 -4.97 4.64
CA ASP A 577 2.74 -4.42 3.93
C ASP A 577 1.86 -5.51 3.29
N TYR A 578 0.69 -5.12 2.76
CA TYR A 578 -0.30 -6.11 2.27
C TYR A 578 0.23 -7.02 1.13
N PRO A 579 1.00 -6.55 0.12
CA PRO A 579 1.47 -7.42 -0.96
C PRO A 579 2.45 -8.48 -0.45
N SER A 580 3.29 -8.14 0.53
CA SER A 580 4.19 -9.08 1.19
C SER A 580 3.39 -10.15 1.97
N CYS A 581 2.35 -9.74 2.70
CA CYS A 581 1.46 -10.68 3.40
C CYS A 581 0.71 -11.62 2.44
N GLU A 582 0.09 -11.07 1.38
CA GLU A 582 -0.64 -11.85 0.36
C GLU A 582 0.29 -12.84 -0.38
N ALA A 583 1.52 -12.43 -0.70
CA ALA A 583 2.50 -13.29 -1.35
C ALA A 583 3.02 -14.44 -0.46
N MET A 584 2.95 -14.29 0.87
CA MET A 584 3.18 -15.36 1.85
C MET A 584 1.94 -16.24 2.09
N GLY A 585 0.79 -15.91 1.49
CA GLY A 585 -0.48 -16.61 1.56
C GLY A 585 -1.41 -16.22 2.72
N LEU A 586 -1.13 -15.10 3.41
CA LEU A 586 -2.01 -14.51 4.41
C LEU A 586 -3.22 -13.83 3.75
N ILE A 587 -4.40 -13.94 4.36
CA ILE A 587 -5.64 -13.41 3.79
C ILE A 587 -5.88 -11.96 4.23
N LYS A 588 -5.88 -11.06 3.25
CA LYS A 588 -6.31 -9.67 3.39
C LYS A 588 -7.84 -9.56 3.28
N MET A 589 -8.46 -8.74 4.12
CA MET A 589 -9.84 -8.26 3.97
C MET A 589 -9.88 -6.74 4.17
N ASP A 590 -10.40 -5.98 3.20
CA ASP A 590 -10.47 -4.51 3.30
C ASP A 590 -11.79 -4.05 3.97
N PHE A 591 -11.71 -3.56 5.21
CA PHE A 591 -12.85 -3.00 5.96
C PHE A 591 -12.90 -1.49 5.76
N LEU A 592 -13.56 -1.02 4.70
CA LEU A 592 -13.55 0.38 4.31
C LEU A 592 -14.61 1.19 5.07
N GLY A 593 -14.19 2.23 5.78
CA GLY A 593 -15.10 3.22 6.35
C GLY A 593 -15.61 4.18 5.28
N LEU A 594 -16.90 4.09 4.93
CA LEU A 594 -17.55 4.98 3.97
C LEU A 594 -18.57 5.91 4.63
N ARG A 595 -18.24 7.20 4.62
CA ARG A 595 -19.09 8.30 5.12
C ARG A 595 -20.48 8.38 4.46
N ASN A 596 -20.66 7.88 3.24
CA ASN A 596 -21.98 7.89 2.58
C ASN A 596 -22.98 6.96 3.28
N LEU A 597 -22.52 5.83 3.84
CA LEU A 597 -23.36 4.90 4.60
C LEU A 597 -23.87 5.57 5.87
N GLY A 598 -23.00 6.22 6.66
CA GLY A 598 -23.40 7.00 7.83
C GLY A 598 -24.34 8.18 7.53
N VAL A 599 -24.28 8.76 6.33
CA VAL A 599 -25.23 9.79 5.87
C VAL A 599 -26.60 9.20 5.52
N ILE A 600 -26.62 8.04 4.85
CA ILE A 600 -27.87 7.32 4.50
C ILE A 600 -28.56 6.81 5.77
N ASP A 601 -27.80 6.20 6.67
CA ASP A 601 -28.21 5.71 7.98
C ASP A 601 -28.90 6.82 8.80
N GLN A 602 -28.24 7.97 8.96
CA GLN A 602 -28.82 9.10 9.68
C GLN A 602 -30.04 9.69 8.96
N ALA A 603 -30.08 9.66 7.62
CA ALA A 603 -31.25 10.12 6.86
C ALA A 603 -32.48 9.22 7.09
N ILE A 604 -32.30 7.90 7.15
CA ILE A 604 -33.35 6.93 7.48
C ILE A 604 -33.84 7.13 8.92
N GLU A 605 -32.92 7.29 9.88
CA GLU A 605 -33.28 7.57 11.28
C GLU A 605 -34.05 8.90 11.41
N ASN A 606 -33.60 9.97 10.75
CA ASN A 606 -34.31 11.24 10.71
C ASN A 606 -35.74 11.11 10.14
N ILE A 607 -35.95 10.24 9.14
CA ILE A 607 -37.29 9.99 8.58
C ILE A 607 -38.16 9.20 9.57
N ARG A 608 -37.59 8.18 10.22
CA ARG A 608 -38.26 7.39 11.28
C ARG A 608 -38.73 8.29 12.41
N GLU A 609 -37.89 9.19 12.90
CA GLU A 609 -38.22 10.08 14.01
C GLU A 609 -39.21 11.18 13.63
N ASN A 610 -39.06 11.82 12.46
CA ASN A 610 -39.93 12.93 12.05
C ASN A 610 -41.26 12.50 11.43
N ARG A 611 -41.42 11.23 11.02
CA ARG A 611 -42.62 10.75 10.30
C ARG A 611 -43.18 9.41 10.76
N GLY A 612 -42.48 8.66 11.62
CA GLY A 612 -42.88 7.31 12.04
C GLY A 612 -42.76 6.24 10.95
N ILE A 613 -42.05 6.52 9.85
CA ILE A 613 -41.90 5.60 8.71
C ILE A 613 -40.59 4.82 8.88
N SER A 614 -40.67 3.49 8.92
CA SER A 614 -39.48 2.63 8.79
C SER A 614 -39.12 2.48 7.31
N LEU A 615 -37.86 2.71 6.96
CA LEU A 615 -37.31 2.58 5.61
C LEU A 615 -36.06 1.70 5.61
N ALA A 616 -35.84 0.94 4.54
CA ALA A 616 -34.61 0.20 4.31
C ALA A 616 -34.12 0.36 2.85
N THR A 617 -32.79 0.36 2.65
CA THR A 617 -32.17 0.39 1.31
C THR A 617 -32.05 -0.99 0.66
N VAL A 618 -32.18 -2.05 1.45
CA VAL A 618 -32.13 -3.47 1.06
C VAL A 618 -33.15 -4.21 1.94
N ASP A 619 -33.64 -5.35 1.50
CA ASP A 619 -34.59 -6.14 2.29
C ASP A 619 -33.95 -6.60 3.62
N PRO A 620 -34.55 -6.32 4.80
CA PRO A 620 -34.03 -6.82 6.06
C PRO A 620 -34.11 -8.36 6.19
N LEU A 621 -34.98 -9.03 5.42
CA LEU A 621 -35.28 -10.47 5.47
C LEU A 621 -35.67 -10.96 6.88
N ASP A 622 -36.23 -10.08 7.71
CA ASP A 622 -36.78 -10.37 9.05
C ASP A 622 -38.29 -10.67 9.03
N GLY A 623 -38.96 -10.35 7.91
CA GLY A 623 -40.40 -10.52 7.73
C GLY A 623 -41.26 -9.42 8.33
N ASP A 624 -40.70 -8.24 8.67
CA ASP A 624 -41.48 -7.09 9.15
C ASP A 624 -42.16 -6.33 7.99
N PRO A 625 -43.51 -6.40 7.85
CA PRO A 625 -44.23 -5.68 6.80
C PRO A 625 -44.34 -4.16 7.07
N SER A 626 -43.87 -3.67 8.23
CA SER A 626 -43.88 -2.22 8.55
C SER A 626 -42.67 -1.46 8.00
N THR A 627 -41.63 -2.17 7.56
CA THR A 627 -40.42 -1.59 6.98
C THR A 627 -40.51 -1.53 5.46
N VAL A 628 -40.52 -0.32 4.91
CA VAL A 628 -40.66 -0.09 3.46
C VAL A 628 -39.27 -0.09 2.81
N VAL A 629 -39.01 -1.11 1.99
CA VAL A 629 -37.81 -1.16 1.15
C VAL A 629 -37.92 -0.14 0.02
N ILE A 630 -36.85 0.62 -0.24
CA ILE A 630 -36.82 1.65 -1.29
C ILE A 630 -36.72 0.98 -2.67
N PRO A 631 -37.66 1.22 -3.61
CA PRO A 631 -37.63 0.59 -4.92
C PRO A 631 -36.67 1.29 -5.89
N LEU A 632 -36.13 0.52 -6.86
CA LEU A 632 -35.14 0.99 -7.82
C LEU A 632 -35.73 1.80 -9.01
N ASP A 633 -37.05 1.92 -9.12
CA ASP A 633 -37.78 2.54 -10.22
C ASP A 633 -38.47 3.88 -9.89
N ASP A 634 -38.20 4.48 -8.72
CA ASP A 634 -38.85 5.75 -8.29
C ASP A 634 -38.63 6.90 -9.28
N ALA A 635 -39.70 7.26 -10.00
CA ALA A 635 -39.72 8.31 -10.99
C ALA A 635 -39.40 9.73 -10.43
N LYS A 636 -39.45 9.96 -9.11
CA LYS A 636 -39.01 11.23 -8.51
C LYS A 636 -37.49 11.30 -8.41
N THR A 637 -36.85 10.21 -8.00
CA THR A 637 -35.39 10.06 -7.97
C THR A 637 -34.80 10.25 -9.35
N TYR A 638 -35.33 9.57 -10.38
CA TYR A 638 -34.87 9.74 -11.77
C TYR A 638 -35.06 11.18 -12.29
N ARG A 639 -36.15 11.85 -11.93
CA ARG A 639 -36.34 13.27 -12.27
C ARG A 639 -35.28 14.17 -11.64
N LEU A 640 -34.95 13.97 -10.37
CA LEU A 640 -33.88 14.72 -9.68
C LEU A 640 -32.52 14.52 -10.35
N LEU A 641 -32.22 13.30 -10.82
CA LEU A 641 -31.02 13.01 -11.62
C LEU A 641 -31.03 13.72 -12.98
N ALA A 642 -32.14 13.64 -13.73
CA ALA A 642 -32.29 14.29 -15.04
C ALA A 642 -32.26 15.83 -14.95
N GLU A 643 -32.75 16.43 -13.86
CA GLU A 643 -32.60 17.85 -13.54
C GLU A 643 -31.16 18.23 -13.12
N GLY A 644 -30.25 17.25 -12.97
CA GLY A 644 -28.88 17.45 -12.50
C GLY A 644 -28.79 18.01 -11.07
N ASN A 645 -29.81 17.78 -10.25
CA ASN A 645 -29.96 18.32 -8.89
C ASN A 645 -29.24 17.44 -7.84
N THR A 646 -28.07 16.91 -8.20
CA THR A 646 -27.35 15.83 -7.52
C THR A 646 -26.29 16.28 -6.51
N PHE A 647 -26.35 17.52 -6.01
CA PHE A 647 -25.39 18.00 -5.01
C PHE A 647 -25.52 17.22 -3.70
N GLY A 648 -24.47 16.48 -3.32
CA GLY A 648 -24.49 15.56 -2.18
C GLY A 648 -24.99 14.14 -2.50
N VAL A 649 -25.35 13.83 -3.75
CA VAL A 649 -25.65 12.47 -4.20
C VAL A 649 -24.33 11.76 -4.55
N PHE A 650 -24.09 10.59 -3.95
CA PHE A 650 -22.84 9.86 -4.05
C PHE A 650 -22.44 9.56 -5.51
N GLN A 651 -21.17 9.81 -5.85
CA GLN A 651 -20.56 9.76 -7.20
C GLN A 651 -21.14 10.70 -8.28
N LEU A 652 -22.30 11.33 -8.04
CA LEU A 652 -23.05 12.06 -9.07
C LEU A 652 -23.01 13.60 -8.93
N ASP A 653 -22.31 14.15 -7.94
CA ASP A 653 -22.27 15.57 -7.59
C ASP A 653 -21.33 16.45 -8.43
N GLY A 654 -20.40 15.83 -9.17
CA GLY A 654 -19.37 16.50 -9.96
C GLY A 654 -19.91 17.52 -10.97
N GLY A 655 -19.10 18.55 -11.27
CA GLY A 655 -19.50 19.66 -12.15
C GLY A 655 -19.92 19.21 -13.56
N GLY A 656 -19.05 18.49 -14.27
CA GLY A 656 -19.36 17.92 -15.58
C GLY A 656 -20.33 16.74 -15.53
N MET A 657 -20.31 15.96 -14.44
CA MET A 657 -21.25 14.85 -14.20
C MET A 657 -22.71 15.35 -14.22
N ARG A 658 -22.99 16.47 -13.55
CA ARG A 658 -24.31 17.14 -13.60
C ARG A 658 -24.73 17.63 -14.97
N VAL A 659 -23.79 17.94 -15.87
CA VAL A 659 -24.08 18.29 -17.26
C VAL A 659 -24.40 17.03 -18.06
N LEU A 660 -23.64 15.94 -17.86
CA LEU A 660 -23.90 14.65 -18.51
C LEU A 660 -25.25 14.05 -18.09
N LEU A 661 -25.62 14.11 -16.81
CA LEU A 661 -26.92 13.63 -16.32
C LEU A 661 -28.09 14.39 -16.98
N LYS A 662 -27.96 15.70 -17.19
CA LYS A 662 -28.91 16.53 -17.95
C LYS A 662 -29.00 16.19 -19.44
N GLN A 663 -27.98 15.57 -20.02
CA GLN A 663 -27.97 15.12 -21.41
C GLN A 663 -28.45 13.68 -21.57
N MET A 664 -28.26 12.84 -20.55
CA MET A 664 -28.61 11.42 -20.52
C MET A 664 -30.04 11.16 -20.06
N GLU A 665 -30.60 12.08 -19.26
CA GLU A 665 -31.95 12.01 -18.69
C GLU A 665 -32.26 10.61 -18.10
N PRO A 666 -31.58 10.21 -17.00
CA PRO A 666 -31.68 8.85 -16.46
C PRO A 666 -33.11 8.43 -16.12
N THR A 667 -33.46 7.18 -16.41
CA THR A 667 -34.81 6.61 -16.25
C THR A 667 -34.83 5.20 -15.66
N ARG A 668 -33.67 4.56 -15.48
CA ARG A 668 -33.50 3.21 -14.94
C ARG A 668 -32.15 3.06 -14.26
N PHE A 669 -31.97 2.01 -13.46
CA PHE A 669 -30.76 1.82 -12.63
C PHE A 669 -29.49 1.60 -13.49
N GLU A 670 -29.65 0.96 -14.64
CA GLU A 670 -28.57 0.67 -15.60
C GLU A 670 -27.94 1.95 -16.17
N ASP A 671 -28.70 3.05 -16.24
CA ASP A 671 -28.17 4.36 -16.65
C ASP A 671 -27.20 4.91 -15.60
N ILE A 672 -27.45 4.65 -14.30
CA ILE A 672 -26.61 5.06 -13.17
C ILE A 672 -25.33 4.20 -13.13
N ALA A 673 -25.43 2.91 -13.45
CA ALA A 673 -24.26 2.06 -13.66
C ALA A 673 -23.42 2.55 -14.86
N ALA A 674 -24.07 2.87 -15.98
CA ALA A 674 -23.41 3.32 -17.20
C ALA A 674 -22.70 4.68 -17.01
N VAL A 675 -23.34 5.66 -16.36
CA VAL A 675 -22.72 6.99 -16.16
C VAL A 675 -21.46 6.92 -15.28
N ASN A 676 -21.45 6.07 -14.23
CA ASN A 676 -20.30 5.88 -13.36
C ASN A 676 -19.16 5.04 -13.98
N ALA A 677 -19.47 4.26 -15.02
CA ALA A 677 -18.47 3.61 -15.87
C ALA A 677 -17.88 4.58 -16.92
N LEU A 678 -18.75 5.39 -17.56
CA LEU A 678 -18.41 6.25 -18.69
C LEU A 678 -17.79 7.60 -18.31
N TYR A 679 -18.06 8.15 -17.13
CA TYR A 679 -17.50 9.43 -16.68
C TYR A 679 -16.06 9.25 -16.14
N ARG A 680 -15.16 8.74 -16.99
CA ARG A 680 -13.76 8.44 -16.69
C ARG A 680 -12.86 8.86 -17.87
N PRO A 681 -11.59 9.27 -17.66
CA PRO A 681 -10.76 9.89 -18.71
C PRO A 681 -10.68 9.13 -20.06
N GLY A 682 -10.59 7.79 -20.04
CA GLY A 682 -10.57 6.97 -21.26
C GLY A 682 -11.88 7.04 -22.06
N PRO A 683 -13.00 6.55 -21.52
CA PRO A 683 -14.32 6.65 -22.18
C PRO A 683 -14.78 8.10 -22.46
N MET A 684 -14.29 9.08 -21.69
CA MET A 684 -14.51 10.50 -21.99
C MET A 684 -13.75 10.98 -23.23
N ALA A 685 -12.46 10.62 -23.37
CA ALA A 685 -11.68 10.91 -24.58
C ALA A 685 -12.28 10.23 -25.84
N ALA A 686 -12.89 9.06 -25.69
CA ALA A 686 -13.63 8.36 -26.73
C ALA A 686 -15.03 8.96 -27.02
N ASN A 687 -15.45 10.03 -26.33
CA ASN A 687 -16.80 10.59 -26.34
C ASN A 687 -17.93 9.59 -26.00
N ALA A 688 -17.61 8.41 -25.45
CA ALA A 688 -18.58 7.33 -25.21
C ALA A 688 -19.68 7.76 -24.23
N HIS A 689 -19.35 8.55 -23.21
CA HIS A 689 -20.30 9.20 -22.30
C HIS A 689 -21.37 10.04 -23.02
N THR A 690 -20.95 10.95 -23.90
CA THR A 690 -21.83 11.81 -24.70
C THR A 690 -22.62 11.02 -25.74
N ASN A 691 -21.98 10.04 -26.39
CA ASN A 691 -22.64 9.16 -27.35
C ASN A 691 -23.76 8.33 -26.69
N TYR A 692 -23.53 7.80 -25.47
CA TYR A 692 -24.57 7.10 -24.70
C TYR A 692 -25.76 8.02 -24.41
N ALA A 693 -25.48 9.22 -23.92
CA ALA A 693 -26.51 10.22 -23.62
C ALA A 693 -27.34 10.60 -24.85
N HIS A 694 -26.70 10.82 -26.01
CA HIS A 694 -27.38 11.18 -27.25
C HIS A 694 -28.13 10.01 -27.88
N ARG A 695 -27.56 8.80 -27.91
CA ARG A 695 -28.27 7.59 -28.38
C ARG A 695 -29.51 7.30 -27.52
N LYS A 696 -29.38 7.38 -26.19
CA LYS A 696 -30.51 7.21 -25.25
C LYS A 696 -31.63 8.22 -25.48
N THR A 697 -31.30 9.48 -25.74
CA THR A 697 -32.28 10.56 -25.89
C THR A 697 -32.73 10.79 -27.35
N GLY A 698 -32.43 9.85 -28.27
CA GLY A 698 -32.81 9.94 -29.68
C GLY A 698 -32.13 11.06 -30.46
N ARG A 699 -31.07 11.66 -29.90
CA ARG A 699 -30.28 12.76 -30.48
C ARG A 699 -29.15 12.28 -31.39
N GLN A 700 -28.93 10.97 -31.47
CA GLN A 700 -27.93 10.29 -32.30
C GLN A 700 -28.42 8.87 -32.62
N GLU A 701 -28.13 8.38 -33.83
CA GLU A 701 -28.48 7.01 -34.22
C GLU A 701 -27.60 5.95 -33.53
N ILE A 702 -28.18 4.75 -33.35
CA ILE A 702 -27.51 3.60 -32.76
C ILE A 702 -26.75 2.85 -33.85
N THR A 703 -25.47 3.21 -34.03
CA THR A 703 -24.56 2.51 -34.95
C THR A 703 -23.96 1.27 -34.26
N PRO A 704 -24.11 0.05 -34.84
CA PRO A 704 -23.42 -1.15 -34.37
C PRO A 704 -21.91 -1.08 -34.67
N ILE A 705 -21.12 -1.98 -34.07
CA ILE A 705 -19.66 -2.07 -34.30
C ILE A 705 -19.35 -2.45 -35.76
N HIS A 706 -20.07 -3.42 -36.30
CA HIS A 706 -20.08 -3.80 -37.72
C HIS A 706 -21.49 -4.32 -38.08
N PRO A 707 -22.01 -4.11 -39.31
CA PRO A 707 -23.36 -4.58 -39.67
C PRO A 707 -23.57 -6.08 -39.46
N GLU A 708 -22.61 -6.91 -39.87
CA GLU A 708 -22.62 -8.37 -39.68
C GLU A 708 -22.66 -8.81 -38.21
N LEU A 709 -22.13 -7.98 -37.31
CA LEU A 709 -22.06 -8.27 -35.88
C LEU A 709 -23.27 -7.75 -35.12
N ARG A 710 -24.21 -7.05 -35.77
CA ARG A 710 -25.35 -6.42 -35.09
C ARG A 710 -26.16 -7.44 -34.31
N ASP A 711 -26.66 -8.47 -34.97
CA ASP A 711 -27.66 -9.36 -34.39
C ASP A 711 -27.04 -10.29 -33.32
N ALA A 712 -25.77 -10.67 -33.51
CA ALA A 712 -24.99 -11.41 -32.52
C ALA A 712 -24.65 -10.58 -31.26
N LEU A 713 -24.50 -9.24 -31.40
CA LEU A 713 -24.12 -8.36 -30.30
C LEU A 713 -25.29 -7.59 -29.67
N GLU A 714 -26.48 -7.56 -30.28
CA GLU A 714 -27.68 -6.94 -29.73
C GLU A 714 -28.02 -7.44 -28.30
N PRO A 715 -27.93 -8.76 -27.97
CA PRO A 715 -28.17 -9.25 -26.61
C PRO A 715 -27.16 -8.73 -25.57
N ILE A 716 -25.96 -8.35 -26.00
CA ILE A 716 -24.83 -7.96 -25.14
C ILE A 716 -24.72 -6.43 -25.03
N LEU A 717 -24.96 -5.71 -26.12
CA LEU A 717 -24.69 -4.28 -26.28
C LEU A 717 -25.95 -3.42 -26.54
N GLY A 718 -27.11 -4.01 -26.83
CA GLY A 718 -28.35 -3.25 -27.06
C GLY A 718 -28.71 -2.38 -25.85
N ASN A 719 -28.58 -2.93 -24.64
CA ASN A 719 -28.78 -2.21 -23.38
C ASN A 719 -27.79 -1.06 -23.12
N THR A 720 -26.66 -1.02 -23.83
CA THR A 720 -25.69 0.10 -23.81
C THR A 720 -25.64 0.86 -25.15
N PHE A 721 -26.68 0.73 -25.98
CA PHE A 721 -26.83 1.40 -27.26
C PHE A 721 -25.64 1.15 -28.22
N HIS A 722 -25.17 -0.10 -28.32
CA HIS A 722 -24.01 -0.51 -29.13
C HIS A 722 -22.73 0.27 -28.77
N LEU A 723 -22.51 0.51 -27.48
CA LEU A 723 -21.25 1.00 -26.91
C LEU A 723 -20.66 -0.03 -25.95
N LEU A 724 -19.34 -0.23 -26.02
CA LEU A 724 -18.58 -1.04 -25.07
C LEU A 724 -18.40 -0.23 -23.77
N VAL A 725 -19.13 -0.61 -22.71
CA VAL A 725 -19.10 0.08 -21.41
C VAL A 725 -18.50 -0.79 -20.32
N TYR A 726 -18.89 -2.07 -20.28
CA TYR A 726 -18.51 -3.01 -19.22
C TYR A 726 -17.49 -4.03 -19.71
N GLN A 727 -16.70 -4.56 -18.79
CA GLN A 727 -15.70 -5.59 -19.08
C GLN A 727 -16.35 -6.96 -19.30
N GLU A 728 -17.49 -7.18 -18.67
CA GLU A 728 -18.42 -8.29 -18.78
C GLU A 728 -18.95 -8.41 -20.21
N GLN A 729 -19.18 -7.28 -20.89
CA GLN A 729 -19.57 -7.26 -22.30
C GLN A 729 -18.43 -7.76 -23.20
N ILE A 730 -17.18 -7.38 -22.92
CA ILE A 730 -16.01 -7.89 -23.66
C ILE A 730 -15.87 -9.41 -23.45
N MET A 731 -16.10 -9.90 -22.22
CA MET A 731 -16.08 -11.34 -21.94
C MET A 731 -17.19 -12.10 -22.66
N ALA A 732 -18.41 -11.56 -22.69
CA ALA A 732 -19.52 -12.15 -23.43
C ALA A 732 -19.27 -12.16 -24.95
N ILE A 733 -18.69 -11.08 -25.51
CA ILE A 733 -18.30 -11.00 -26.93
C ILE A 733 -17.28 -12.09 -27.28
N ALA A 734 -16.29 -12.32 -26.43
CA ALA A 734 -15.26 -13.35 -26.66
C ALA A 734 -15.86 -14.77 -26.70
N ARG A 735 -16.80 -15.06 -25.78
CA ARG A 735 -17.55 -16.33 -25.80
C ARG A 735 -18.39 -16.47 -27.06
N GLU A 736 -19.16 -15.44 -27.41
CA GLU A 736 -20.16 -15.49 -28.48
C GLU A 736 -19.54 -15.52 -29.89
N LEU A 737 -18.47 -14.75 -30.14
CA LEU A 737 -17.84 -14.64 -31.46
C LEU A 737 -16.68 -15.61 -31.71
N ALA A 738 -16.07 -16.16 -30.66
CA ALA A 738 -14.85 -16.96 -30.75
C ALA A 738 -14.84 -18.21 -29.85
N GLY A 739 -15.97 -18.59 -29.25
CA GLY A 739 -16.10 -19.84 -28.48
C GLY A 739 -15.30 -19.91 -27.17
N TYR A 740 -14.77 -18.78 -26.68
CA TYR A 740 -13.99 -18.73 -25.43
C TYR A 740 -14.80 -19.22 -24.23
N THR A 741 -14.17 -19.97 -23.32
CA THR A 741 -14.69 -20.19 -21.97
C THR A 741 -14.82 -18.86 -21.22
N LEU A 742 -15.74 -18.77 -20.26
CA LEU A 742 -15.89 -17.55 -19.44
C LEU A 742 -14.64 -17.28 -18.57
N GLY A 743 -13.89 -18.32 -18.21
CA GLY A 743 -12.57 -18.19 -17.56
C GLY A 743 -11.51 -17.61 -18.51
N GLY A 744 -11.34 -18.21 -19.68
CA GLY A 744 -10.44 -17.73 -20.74
C GLY A 744 -10.77 -16.30 -21.20
N ALA A 745 -12.04 -15.92 -21.20
CA ALA A 745 -12.48 -14.57 -21.55
C ALA A 745 -11.99 -13.50 -20.56
N ASP A 746 -11.85 -13.83 -19.26
CA ASP A 746 -11.17 -12.95 -18.29
C ASP A 746 -9.65 -12.89 -18.53
N LEU A 747 -9.02 -13.99 -18.99
CA LEU A 747 -7.60 -14.00 -19.36
C LEU A 747 -7.33 -13.09 -20.56
N LEU A 748 -8.14 -13.17 -21.62
CA LEU A 748 -8.12 -12.26 -22.78
C LEU A 748 -8.29 -10.79 -22.33
N ARG A 749 -9.30 -10.49 -21.50
CA ARG A 749 -9.52 -9.16 -20.92
C ARG A 749 -8.29 -8.66 -20.14
N ARG A 750 -7.60 -9.52 -19.39
CA ARG A 750 -6.37 -9.18 -18.68
C ARG A 750 -5.18 -8.97 -19.64
N ALA A 751 -5.09 -9.69 -20.75
CA ALA A 751 -4.09 -9.46 -21.79
C ALA A 751 -4.28 -8.08 -22.46
N MET A 752 -5.52 -7.75 -22.87
CA MET A 752 -5.91 -6.42 -23.37
C MET A 752 -5.55 -5.30 -22.38
N GLY A 753 -5.76 -5.53 -21.08
CA GLY A 753 -5.39 -4.57 -20.03
C GLY A 753 -3.88 -4.41 -19.82
N LYS A 754 -3.09 -5.49 -19.97
CA LYS A 754 -1.62 -5.47 -19.80
C LYS A 754 -0.86 -4.98 -21.04
N LYS A 755 -1.45 -5.05 -22.24
CA LYS A 755 -0.87 -4.62 -23.52
C LYS A 755 0.52 -5.19 -23.86
N LYS A 756 0.83 -6.41 -23.38
CA LYS A 756 2.04 -7.15 -23.75
C LYS A 756 1.94 -7.61 -25.21
N PRO A 757 2.80 -7.16 -26.14
CA PRO A 757 2.67 -7.50 -27.57
C PRO A 757 2.66 -9.01 -27.84
N GLU A 758 3.53 -9.76 -27.16
CA GLU A 758 3.67 -11.20 -27.30
C GLU A 758 2.42 -11.96 -26.82
N VAL A 759 1.72 -11.45 -25.81
CA VAL A 759 0.47 -12.05 -25.30
C VAL A 759 -0.73 -11.64 -26.16
N LEU A 760 -0.75 -10.40 -26.67
CA LEU A 760 -1.82 -9.94 -27.56
C LEU A 760 -1.82 -10.66 -28.91
N ALA A 761 -0.65 -11.05 -29.43
CA ALA A 761 -0.57 -11.89 -30.63
C ALA A 761 -1.18 -13.28 -30.36
N ALA A 762 -0.70 -13.98 -29.33
CA ALA A 762 -1.18 -15.33 -29.00
C ALA A 762 -2.67 -15.41 -28.61
N GLU A 763 -3.26 -14.31 -28.10
CA GLU A 763 -4.72 -14.22 -27.88
C GLU A 763 -5.49 -13.76 -29.13
N TRP A 764 -4.87 -13.04 -30.07
CA TRP A 764 -5.50 -12.72 -31.36
C TRP A 764 -5.69 -13.99 -32.20
N ASP A 765 -4.67 -14.83 -32.29
CA ASP A 765 -4.70 -16.03 -33.12
C ASP A 765 -5.81 -16.99 -32.65
N LYS A 766 -5.94 -17.20 -31.33
CA LYS A 766 -7.05 -17.94 -30.71
C LYS A 766 -8.43 -17.34 -31.03
N PHE A 767 -8.56 -16.01 -30.93
CA PHE A 767 -9.82 -15.31 -31.18
C PHE A 767 -10.23 -15.39 -32.66
N HIS A 768 -9.25 -15.34 -33.56
CA HIS A 768 -9.44 -15.53 -35.00
C HIS A 768 -9.90 -16.96 -35.32
N ASP A 769 -9.18 -17.96 -34.84
CA ASP A 769 -9.45 -19.37 -35.19
C ASP A 769 -10.73 -19.89 -34.52
N GLY A 770 -11.06 -19.39 -33.32
CA GLY A 770 -12.34 -19.63 -32.66
C GLY A 770 -13.55 -19.16 -33.49
N ARG A 771 -13.42 -18.07 -34.25
CA ARG A 771 -14.49 -17.56 -35.15
C ARG A 771 -14.78 -18.54 -36.31
N LEU A 772 -13.76 -19.23 -36.80
CA LEU A 772 -13.90 -20.25 -37.86
C LEU A 772 -14.64 -21.50 -37.36
N LEU A 773 -14.46 -21.86 -36.09
CA LEU A 773 -15.16 -22.98 -35.44
C LEU A 773 -16.58 -22.63 -34.98
N ALA A 774 -16.84 -21.37 -34.61
CA ALA A 774 -18.13 -20.92 -34.09
C ALA A 774 -19.21 -20.70 -35.17
N GLY A 775 -18.87 -20.75 -36.46
CA GLY A 775 -19.86 -20.72 -37.55
C GLY A 775 -20.43 -19.34 -37.89
N GLY A 776 -19.59 -18.32 -37.98
CA GLY A 776 -19.99 -17.01 -38.51
C GLY A 776 -20.56 -17.09 -39.96
N PRO A 777 -21.51 -16.22 -40.34
CA PRO A 777 -22.31 -16.43 -41.56
C PRO A 777 -21.59 -16.12 -42.89
N GLY A 778 -21.68 -17.06 -43.84
CA GLY A 778 -21.23 -16.97 -45.24
C GLY A 778 -20.25 -18.11 -45.60
N ASP A 779 -20.41 -18.89 -46.67
CA ASP A 779 -21.32 -18.81 -47.83
C ASP A 779 -22.41 -19.92 -47.88
N GLY A 780 -23.51 -19.66 -48.56
CA GLY A 780 -24.68 -20.54 -48.65
C GLY A 780 -24.75 -21.41 -49.91
N ARG A 781 -23.91 -22.44 -50.03
CA ARG A 781 -24.09 -23.52 -51.03
C ARG A 781 -23.83 -24.91 -50.41
N GLY A 782 -24.89 -25.71 -50.27
CA GLY A 782 -24.78 -27.07 -49.71
C GLY A 782 -24.56 -28.15 -50.78
N ALA A 783 -23.59 -29.04 -50.56
CA ALA A 783 -23.45 -30.33 -51.25
C ALA A 783 -22.61 -31.34 -50.44
N GLY A 784 -23.09 -32.59 -50.28
CA GLY A 784 -22.32 -33.76 -49.83
C GLY A 784 -21.91 -33.76 -48.34
N ALA A 785 -22.63 -34.35 -47.37
CA ALA A 785 -23.16 -35.72 -47.25
C ALA A 785 -22.12 -36.84 -46.99
N CYS A 786 -22.27 -37.49 -45.84
CA CYS A 786 -21.90 -38.88 -45.50
C CYS A 786 -20.45 -39.30 -45.14
N LEU A 787 -20.35 -39.94 -43.96
CA LEU A 787 -19.59 -41.17 -43.66
C LEU A 787 -18.04 -41.18 -43.67
N GLY A 788 -17.45 -40.88 -42.50
CA GLY A 788 -16.90 -41.92 -41.61
C GLY A 788 -15.48 -42.50 -41.82
N ALA A 789 -15.06 -43.25 -40.80
CA ALA A 789 -13.89 -44.16 -40.70
C ALA A 789 -12.44 -43.60 -40.64
N ALA A 790 -11.84 -43.88 -39.47
CA ALA A 790 -10.43 -44.08 -39.12
C ALA A 790 -9.31 -44.04 -40.21
N GLY A 791 -8.19 -43.39 -39.87
CA GLY A 791 -6.89 -43.50 -40.57
C GLY A 791 -5.71 -43.19 -39.63
N VAL A 792 -4.68 -44.04 -39.62
CA VAL A 792 -3.49 -43.99 -38.73
C VAL A 792 -2.24 -43.58 -39.53
N GLY A 793 -1.26 -42.94 -38.88
CA GLY A 793 0.10 -42.68 -39.42
C GLY A 793 0.40 -41.18 -39.51
N GLU A 794 1.35 -40.58 -38.77
CA GLU A 794 2.80 -40.82 -38.59
C GLU A 794 3.72 -40.06 -39.56
N ALA A 795 4.58 -39.23 -38.96
CA ALA A 795 5.95 -38.86 -39.33
C ALA A 795 6.29 -38.29 -40.73
N GLY A 796 7.10 -37.23 -40.76
CA GLY A 796 7.77 -36.74 -41.98
C GLY A 796 8.21 -35.28 -41.93
N ALA A 797 9.34 -34.99 -41.28
CA ALA A 797 10.02 -33.68 -41.43
C ALA A 797 11.00 -33.70 -42.61
N VAL A 798 11.40 -32.51 -43.11
CA VAL A 798 12.69 -32.13 -43.75
C VAL A 798 12.49 -30.94 -44.73
N GLY A 799 13.31 -29.90 -44.61
CA GLY A 799 13.58 -28.89 -45.65
C GLY A 799 15.03 -29.04 -46.18
N PRO A 800 15.71 -28.02 -46.76
CA PRO A 800 15.29 -26.61 -46.90
C PRO A 800 15.71 -25.90 -48.22
N ASP A 801 15.42 -24.59 -48.28
CA ASP A 801 16.30 -23.51 -48.79
C ASP A 801 16.39 -23.08 -50.30
N PHE A 802 16.85 -21.82 -50.47
CA PHE A 802 17.40 -21.10 -51.63
C PHE A 802 16.57 -20.69 -52.87
N SER A 803 15.87 -19.54 -52.70
CA SER A 803 16.20 -18.25 -53.37
C SER A 803 15.68 -17.84 -54.78
N GLN A 804 15.74 -16.51 -54.99
CA GLN A 804 15.66 -15.69 -56.22
C GLN A 804 14.29 -15.24 -56.77
N ASP A 805 13.94 -14.00 -56.41
CA ASP A 805 13.22 -12.99 -57.21
C ASP A 805 14.13 -12.55 -58.41
N PRO A 806 13.69 -11.83 -59.49
CA PRO A 806 12.47 -11.00 -59.54
C PRO A 806 11.63 -10.94 -60.83
N GLY A 807 10.38 -10.47 -60.66
CA GLY A 807 9.74 -9.49 -61.56
C GLY A 807 8.80 -10.03 -62.66
N GLY A 808 7.51 -9.67 -62.57
CA GLY A 808 6.51 -9.99 -63.61
C GLY A 808 5.08 -9.56 -63.28
N GLU A 809 4.78 -8.25 -63.37
CA GLU A 809 3.42 -7.75 -63.60
C GLU A 809 2.90 -8.27 -64.97
N LEU A 810 1.61 -8.50 -65.23
CA LEU A 810 0.34 -8.24 -64.51
C LEU A 810 -0.72 -9.18 -65.11
N ASP A 811 -1.68 -9.67 -64.31
CA ASP A 811 -3.08 -9.86 -64.72
C ASP A 811 -3.96 -10.16 -63.48
N ALA A 812 -5.26 -9.87 -63.53
CA ALA A 812 -6.11 -9.78 -62.34
C ALA A 812 -7.45 -10.52 -62.44
N GLU A 813 -7.87 -11.17 -61.35
CA GLU A 813 -9.28 -11.48 -61.06
C GLU A 813 -9.66 -11.04 -59.62
N PRO A 814 -10.90 -10.60 -59.37
CA PRO A 814 -11.34 -10.09 -58.07
C PRO A 814 -12.02 -11.16 -57.20
N GLY A 815 -11.57 -11.35 -55.95
CA GLY A 815 -12.22 -12.30 -55.02
C GLY A 815 -12.03 -12.03 -53.52
N GLU A 816 -10.81 -11.77 -53.05
CA GLU A 816 -10.48 -11.90 -51.60
C GLU A 816 -10.81 -10.68 -50.73
N ALA A 817 -11.06 -9.51 -51.32
CA ALA A 817 -11.02 -8.22 -50.63
C ALA A 817 -12.09 -7.98 -49.53
N GLN A 818 -13.13 -8.82 -49.41
CA GLN A 818 -14.22 -8.64 -48.44
C GLN A 818 -14.10 -9.47 -47.16
N GLN A 819 -13.52 -10.68 -47.18
CA GLN A 819 -13.44 -11.52 -45.97
C GLN A 819 -12.43 -10.98 -44.95
N ASP A 820 -11.31 -10.43 -45.43
CA ASP A 820 -10.26 -9.81 -44.61
C ASP A 820 -10.76 -8.53 -43.90
N LEU A 821 -11.74 -7.82 -44.47
CA LEU A 821 -12.21 -6.54 -43.92
C LEU A 821 -12.82 -6.69 -42.52
N GLY A 822 -13.68 -7.69 -42.30
CA GLY A 822 -14.29 -7.95 -41.00
C GLY A 822 -13.27 -8.42 -39.94
N ALA A 823 -12.24 -9.16 -40.36
CA ALA A 823 -11.14 -9.56 -39.49
C ALA A 823 -10.27 -8.36 -39.09
N ARG A 824 -9.90 -7.49 -40.03
CA ARG A 824 -9.17 -6.24 -39.77
C ARG A 824 -9.93 -5.31 -38.83
N VAL A 825 -11.23 -5.11 -39.04
CA VAL A 825 -12.06 -4.27 -38.15
C VAL A 825 -12.09 -4.83 -36.72
N LEU A 826 -12.23 -6.15 -36.54
CA LEU A 826 -12.14 -6.76 -35.21
C LEU A 826 -10.74 -6.60 -34.57
N ARG A 827 -9.67 -6.74 -35.37
CA ARG A 827 -8.29 -6.54 -34.91
C ARG A 827 -8.04 -5.10 -34.45
N GLU A 828 -8.53 -4.12 -35.20
CA GLU A 828 -8.41 -2.69 -34.86
C GLU A 828 -9.28 -2.29 -33.65
N CYS A 829 -10.50 -2.81 -33.55
CA CYS A 829 -11.44 -2.49 -32.47
C CYS A 829 -11.13 -3.18 -31.14
N LEU A 830 -10.57 -4.40 -31.14
CA LEU A 830 -10.34 -5.18 -29.92
C LEU A 830 -8.86 -5.36 -29.54
N PHE A 831 -7.93 -5.44 -30.50
CA PHE A 831 -6.54 -5.85 -30.22
C PHE A 831 -5.48 -4.76 -30.49
N HIS A 832 -5.83 -3.65 -31.14
CA HIS A 832 -4.87 -2.57 -31.38
C HIS A 832 -4.55 -1.79 -30.08
N PRO A 833 -3.27 -1.47 -29.77
CA PRO A 833 -2.89 -0.84 -28.49
C PRO A 833 -3.50 0.55 -28.23
N PHE A 834 -4.11 1.18 -29.26
CA PHE A 834 -4.81 2.46 -29.18
C PHE A 834 -6.34 2.38 -29.46
N ALA A 835 -6.93 1.18 -29.50
CA ALA A 835 -8.31 0.93 -29.96
C ALA A 835 -9.39 1.86 -29.36
N MET A 836 -9.30 2.16 -28.06
CA MET A 836 -10.23 3.10 -27.37
C MET A 836 -10.27 4.52 -27.94
N SER A 837 -9.29 4.94 -28.77
CA SER A 837 -9.25 6.25 -29.41
C SER A 837 -9.54 6.20 -30.92
N ALA A 838 -9.24 5.07 -31.58
CA ALA A 838 -9.22 4.97 -33.04
C ALA A 838 -10.62 4.81 -33.66
N ALA A 839 -11.49 4.01 -33.05
CA ALA A 839 -12.77 3.59 -33.64
C ALA A 839 -13.75 4.74 -33.98
N VAL A 840 -13.58 5.92 -33.36
CA VAL A 840 -14.43 7.10 -33.60
C VAL A 840 -13.95 7.95 -34.80
N GLN A 841 -12.65 7.89 -35.15
CA GLN A 841 -12.10 8.74 -36.22
C GLN A 841 -12.29 8.15 -37.62
N ALA A 842 -12.17 6.82 -37.78
CA ALA A 842 -12.26 6.14 -39.08
C ALA A 842 -13.61 6.38 -39.80
N ALA A 843 -14.73 6.37 -39.07
CA ALA A 843 -16.05 6.53 -39.65
C ALA A 843 -16.30 7.90 -40.32
N SER A 844 -15.55 8.95 -39.95
CA SER A 844 -15.75 10.31 -40.48
C SER A 844 -14.93 10.62 -41.74
N SER A 845 -13.90 9.83 -42.06
CA SER A 845 -12.97 10.14 -43.16
C SER A 845 -13.41 9.55 -44.52
N CYS A 846 -14.20 8.47 -44.53
CA CYS A 846 -14.49 7.72 -45.76
C CYS A 846 -15.52 8.40 -46.70
N MET A 847 -16.39 9.28 -46.18
CA MET A 847 -17.48 9.90 -46.96
C MET A 847 -17.12 11.22 -47.69
N ARG A 848 -15.84 11.53 -47.91
CA ARG A 848 -15.41 12.82 -48.50
C ARG A 848 -14.29 12.73 -49.56
N ARG A 849 -14.21 11.63 -50.33
CA ARG A 849 -13.20 11.47 -51.41
C ARG A 849 -13.73 10.86 -52.71
N GLU A 850 -14.79 11.46 -53.25
CA GLU A 850 -15.00 11.49 -54.70
C GLU A 850 -15.23 12.94 -55.15
N SER A 851 -14.96 13.21 -56.43
CA SER A 851 -15.08 14.50 -57.14
C SER A 851 -13.88 15.48 -57.12
N ILE A 852 -13.24 15.57 -58.30
CA ILE A 852 -12.65 16.78 -58.94
C ILE A 852 -11.19 17.15 -58.60
N CYS A 853 -10.50 17.70 -59.61
CA CYS A 853 -9.04 17.76 -59.76
C CYS A 853 -8.49 19.20 -59.79
N VAL A 854 -7.22 19.39 -59.36
CA VAL A 854 -6.10 20.08 -60.08
C VAL A 854 -6.30 21.54 -60.59
N PRO A 855 -5.33 22.49 -60.42
CA PRO A 855 -4.18 22.57 -59.50
C PRO A 855 -3.84 23.97 -58.91
N SER A 856 -2.79 24.01 -58.06
CA SER A 856 -1.74 25.06 -57.91
C SER A 856 -2.07 26.56 -57.75
N ALA A 857 -1.56 27.15 -56.66
CA ALA A 857 -0.80 28.42 -56.67
C ALA A 857 0.10 28.52 -55.42
N SER A 858 1.24 29.22 -55.50
CA SER A 858 2.15 29.46 -54.37
C SER A 858 2.67 30.91 -54.35
N SER A 859 2.77 31.52 -53.17
CA SER A 859 3.55 32.75 -52.93
C SER A 859 3.67 33.14 -51.45
N THR A 860 4.93 33.36 -51.02
CA THR A 860 5.49 34.55 -50.31
C THR A 860 4.54 35.59 -49.66
N SER A 861 4.87 36.27 -48.55
CA SER A 861 6.12 36.42 -47.78
C SER A 861 5.86 37.09 -46.40
N GLY A 862 6.90 37.29 -45.56
CA GLY A 862 6.84 38.20 -44.39
C GLY A 862 6.78 39.69 -44.79
N GLY A 863 6.78 40.68 -43.88
CA GLY A 863 6.89 40.68 -42.40
C GLY A 863 7.22 42.09 -41.86
N TRP A 864 7.56 42.19 -40.55
CA TRP A 864 8.18 43.34 -39.84
C TRP A 864 7.34 44.59 -39.37
N TRP A 865 7.47 44.88 -38.05
CA TRP A 865 7.61 46.18 -37.34
C TRP A 865 6.52 47.30 -37.30
N ALA A 866 5.77 47.33 -36.17
CA ALA A 866 5.84 48.27 -35.03
C ALA A 866 5.42 49.80 -35.06
N GLN A 867 4.85 50.21 -33.89
CA GLN A 867 4.79 51.54 -33.21
C GLN A 867 3.57 52.51 -33.32
N SER A 868 3.42 53.32 -32.24
CA SER A 868 2.58 54.53 -31.98
C SER A 868 1.12 54.35 -31.47
N ALA A 869 0.50 55.26 -30.67
CA ALA A 869 0.99 56.25 -29.67
C ALA A 869 -0.16 56.94 -28.84
N SER A 870 0.17 57.49 -27.65
CA SER A 870 -0.60 58.50 -26.83
C SER A 870 -1.89 58.03 -26.10
N ARG A 871 -2.38 58.60 -24.96
CA ARG A 871 -2.33 59.98 -24.37
C ARG A 871 -2.19 60.00 -22.81
N SER A 872 -2.26 61.18 -22.17
CA SER A 872 -2.06 61.49 -20.72
C SER A 872 -2.96 62.71 -20.30
N PRO A 873 -2.74 63.55 -19.23
CA PRO A 873 -2.00 63.48 -17.94
C PRO A 873 -2.74 64.12 -16.70
N ARG A 874 -2.12 64.09 -15.49
CA ARG A 874 -2.06 65.15 -14.39
C ARG A 874 -1.85 64.52 -12.97
N SER A 875 -0.77 64.80 -12.21
CA SER A 875 -0.44 65.96 -11.32
C SER A 875 -1.25 66.03 -10.00
N ARG A 876 -0.74 66.31 -8.78
CA ARG A 876 0.45 67.10 -8.30
C ARG A 876 1.20 66.44 -7.08
N GLN A 877 2.06 67.20 -6.38
CA GLN A 877 3.17 66.76 -5.49
C GLN A 877 3.04 67.32 -4.01
N PRO A 878 4.04 67.30 -3.07
CA PRO A 878 3.82 66.99 -1.63
C PRO A 878 4.33 68.07 -0.63
N ARG A 879 4.42 67.76 0.70
CA ARG A 879 5.59 68.03 1.63
C ARG A 879 5.32 67.92 3.17
N HIS A 880 6.33 67.42 3.90
CA HIS A 880 6.81 67.83 5.27
C HIS A 880 5.88 67.80 6.53
N SER A 881 6.35 67.81 7.80
CA SER A 881 7.60 67.36 8.49
C SER A 881 7.54 67.56 10.03
N ARG A 882 8.43 66.88 10.83
CA ARG A 882 8.89 67.24 12.21
C ARG A 882 7.84 67.08 13.37
N ALA A 883 8.16 66.88 14.67
CA ALA A 883 9.43 66.57 15.39
C ALA A 883 9.22 65.97 16.84
N ARG A 884 10.35 65.57 17.46
CA ARG A 884 10.71 65.13 18.85
C ARG A 884 10.34 66.10 20.02
N PRO A 885 10.70 65.88 21.33
CA PRO A 885 10.86 64.66 22.20
C PRO A 885 10.42 64.83 23.71
N GLY A 886 10.62 63.80 24.58
CA GLY A 886 10.74 63.89 26.07
C GLY A 886 10.76 62.50 26.74
N ARG A 887 11.80 62.06 27.50
CA ARG A 887 12.15 62.29 28.93
C ARG A 887 11.05 61.84 29.94
N GLY A 888 11.32 61.07 31.00
CA GLY A 888 12.56 60.38 31.45
C GLY A 888 12.44 59.89 32.93
N ASP A 889 13.41 59.07 33.40
CA ASP A 889 13.82 58.84 34.82
C ASP A 889 12.79 58.29 35.87
N ALA A 890 13.15 57.64 37.00
CA ALA A 890 14.30 56.80 37.37
C ALA A 890 14.09 56.10 38.77
N VAL A 891 14.95 55.10 39.09
CA VAL A 891 15.55 54.84 40.43
C VAL A 891 14.76 54.19 41.62
N ALA A 892 15.35 53.11 42.18
CA ALA A 892 15.37 52.65 43.61
C ALA A 892 14.12 52.02 44.30
N ARG A 893 14.22 51.26 45.42
CA ARG A 893 15.27 50.43 46.08
C ARG A 893 14.67 49.58 47.25
N ARG A 894 15.33 48.46 47.63
CA ARG A 894 15.17 47.65 48.88
C ARG A 894 13.81 46.93 49.06
N GLY A 895 13.69 45.79 49.76
CA GLY A 895 14.70 44.86 50.32
C GLY A 895 14.13 44.04 51.52
N LEU A 896 14.73 42.86 51.83
CA LEU A 896 14.84 42.15 53.15
C LEU A 896 13.55 41.92 54.01
N GLN A 897 13.31 40.83 54.76
CA GLN A 897 14.09 39.62 55.10
C GLN A 897 13.19 38.49 55.68
N THR A 898 13.63 37.22 55.56
CA THR A 898 13.43 36.02 56.44
C THR A 898 12.22 35.84 57.39
N GLY A 899 11.63 34.62 57.38
CA GLY A 899 10.85 34.05 58.50
C GLY A 899 10.49 32.56 58.34
N ALA A 900 10.75 31.73 59.36
CA ALA A 900 10.51 30.27 59.48
C ALA A 900 10.28 29.94 60.99
N PRO A 901 9.91 28.72 61.47
CA PRO A 901 9.91 27.37 60.88
C PRO A 901 8.48 26.73 60.91
N GLU A 902 8.11 25.46 61.23
CA GLU A 902 8.78 24.27 61.82
C GLU A 902 8.14 22.92 61.36
N THR A 903 7.56 22.08 62.22
CA THR A 903 7.24 20.65 61.95
C THR A 903 5.76 20.24 62.28
N ARG A 904 5.23 18.98 62.24
CA ARG A 904 5.79 17.59 62.20
C ARG A 904 4.72 16.53 61.79
N ARG A 905 5.19 15.34 61.36
CA ARG A 905 4.61 13.96 61.50
C ARG A 905 3.37 13.45 60.70
N ARG A 906 3.60 12.28 60.05
CA ARG A 906 2.67 11.15 59.70
C ARG A 906 2.34 10.30 60.98
N PRO A 907 1.55 9.18 61.01
CA PRO A 907 1.11 8.20 59.95
C PRO A 907 -0.34 7.63 60.18
N ARG A 908 -0.85 6.42 59.78
CA ARG A 908 -0.46 5.23 58.94
C ARG A 908 -1.73 4.37 58.63
N PHE A 909 -1.73 3.60 57.52
CA PHE A 909 -2.49 2.32 57.29
C PHE A 909 -4.05 2.31 57.35
N SER A 910 -4.81 1.30 56.87
CA SER A 910 -4.56 0.09 56.04
C SER A 910 -5.84 -0.43 55.33
N ALA A 911 -5.69 -1.43 54.45
CA ALA A 911 -6.69 -2.04 53.56
C ALA A 911 -7.94 -2.73 54.20
N GLY A 912 -8.97 -2.96 53.37
CA GLY A 912 -10.14 -3.83 53.62
C GLY A 912 -10.75 -4.29 52.28
N THR A 913 -11.38 -5.47 52.20
CA THR A 913 -11.72 -6.14 50.92
C THR A 913 -13.16 -6.68 50.83
N ARG A 914 -13.70 -6.80 49.58
CA ARG A 914 -14.71 -7.79 49.09
C ARG A 914 -16.03 -7.93 49.90
N ARG A 915 -17.26 -7.87 49.36
CA ARG A 915 -17.86 -8.44 48.12
C ARG A 915 -19.32 -7.89 47.94
N PRO A 916 -20.04 -8.16 46.83
CA PRO A 916 -21.38 -7.61 46.54
C PRO A 916 -22.55 -8.56 46.94
N PRO A 917 -23.82 -8.16 46.70
CA PRO A 917 -24.66 -9.00 45.84
C PRO A 917 -25.68 -8.28 44.91
N LYS A 918 -25.84 -8.86 43.70
CA LYS A 918 -27.08 -9.16 42.92
C LYS A 918 -28.18 -8.10 42.66
N CYS A 919 -28.58 -8.06 41.38
CA CYS A 919 -29.95 -8.06 40.77
C CYS A 919 -31.17 -7.53 41.58
N ALA A 920 -32.18 -6.87 40.99
CA ALA A 920 -32.71 -7.08 39.63
C ALA A 920 -33.61 -5.94 39.08
N ARG A 921 -33.82 -5.97 37.74
CA ARG A 921 -35.01 -5.61 36.94
C ARG A 921 -36.03 -4.56 37.44
N ARG A 922 -36.31 -3.59 36.53
CA ARG A 922 -37.63 -2.96 36.21
C ARG A 922 -38.29 -2.14 37.35
N ASP A 923 -39.08 -1.10 37.10
CA ASP A 923 -40.01 -0.88 35.98
C ASP A 923 -40.16 0.60 35.53
N ARG A 924 -41.07 0.83 34.57
CA ARG A 924 -41.41 2.12 33.94
C ARG A 924 -41.92 3.20 34.91
N TRP A 925 -41.68 4.47 34.58
CA TRP A 925 -42.63 5.59 34.77
C TRP A 925 -42.59 6.50 33.53
N ASP A 926 -43.63 7.32 33.34
CA ASP A 926 -44.01 7.89 32.04
C ASP A 926 -44.46 9.38 32.16
N ILE A 927 -44.57 10.06 31.00
CA ILE A 927 -45.35 11.30 30.75
C ILE A 927 -44.81 12.71 31.18
N ASP A 928 -45.01 13.67 30.26
CA ASP A 928 -45.07 15.15 30.31
C ASP A 928 -43.87 16.07 30.70
N ALA A 929 -42.99 16.22 29.72
CA ALA A 929 -42.65 17.49 29.05
C ALA A 929 -43.20 18.85 29.54
N ARG A 930 -42.32 19.89 29.54
CA ARG A 930 -42.59 21.22 28.91
C ARG A 930 -41.33 22.11 28.74
N ARG A 931 -41.04 22.45 27.47
CA ARG A 931 -40.35 23.67 26.93
C ARG A 931 -39.19 24.32 27.72
N MET A 932 -38.01 24.41 27.10
CA MET A 932 -37.63 25.61 26.30
C MET A 932 -36.35 25.42 25.45
N PHE A 933 -36.17 26.31 24.46
CA PHE A 933 -34.98 26.45 23.60
C PHE A 933 -33.82 27.14 24.34
N VAL A 934 -32.56 26.96 23.88
CA VAL A 934 -31.82 27.99 23.09
C VAL A 934 -30.40 27.51 22.72
N VAL A 935 -30.03 27.85 21.48
CA VAL A 935 -28.72 27.75 20.81
C VAL A 935 -27.52 28.16 21.68
N ARG A 936 -26.40 27.44 21.56
CA ARG A 936 -25.08 28.09 21.67
C ARG A 936 -24.01 27.49 20.75
N SER A 937 -23.54 28.31 19.84
CA SER A 937 -22.29 28.15 19.09
C SER A 937 -21.28 29.23 19.52
N GLN A 938 -20.05 29.13 19.01
CA GLN A 938 -18.93 30.08 19.14
C GLN A 938 -18.10 30.05 20.45
N LEU A 939 -16.88 30.56 20.27
CA LEU A 939 -15.77 30.73 21.22
C LEU A 939 -15.01 29.42 21.56
N THR A 940 -13.68 29.40 21.57
CA THR A 940 -12.71 30.53 21.55
C THR A 940 -11.71 30.50 20.40
N ASP A 941 -11.58 31.63 19.71
CA ASP A 941 -10.33 32.04 19.04
C ASP A 941 -9.62 33.09 19.93
N ARG A 942 -8.29 32.96 20.07
CA ARG A 942 -7.39 33.94 20.70
C ARG A 942 -5.93 33.75 20.25
N SER A 943 -5.53 34.50 19.23
CA SER A 943 -4.19 35.12 19.22
C SER A 943 -4.16 36.22 20.32
N ASN A 944 -3.03 36.67 20.89
CA ASN A 944 -1.84 37.19 20.21
C ASN A 944 -0.71 37.57 21.23
N ALA A 945 0.50 37.80 20.70
CA ALA A 945 1.56 38.70 21.19
C ALA A 945 2.38 38.44 22.50
N SER A 946 3.71 38.46 22.29
CA SER A 946 4.77 39.02 23.15
C SER A 946 5.13 38.38 24.50
N ARG A 947 6.12 37.48 24.48
CA ARG A 947 7.49 37.83 24.90
C ARG A 947 8.54 36.94 24.24
#